data_AF-A0A521RS80-F1
#
_entry.id   AF-A0A521RS80-F1
#
_cell.length_a   1.000
_cell.length_b   1.000
_cell.length_c   1.000
_cell.angle_alpha   90.00
_cell.angle_beta   90.00
_cell.angle_gamma   90.00
#
_symmetry.space_group_name_H-M   'P 1'
#
loop_
_entity.id
_entity.type
_entity.pdbx_description
1 polymer ?
#
loop_
_entity_poly.entity_id
_entity_poly.type
_entity_poly.pdbx_seq_one_letter_code
_entity_poly.pdbx_strand_id
1 'polypeptide(L)'
;MNRHSVWRATLAASACTLFYGAAAAQSWNMYGNGGSFFAPITFEPYPAGGPEQAMVKLTLNGGGTNKFILDTGSLGLVASSSFYTFNPSTDVLLAPYASITYTTSGNNPTGPLYLTNVQINGENGQSVTARVPILASTNGYFHQLGVGFNRGGIMVGTDPNALNTPANSLWNMNTFLSLVSGPGVSTMQPGYMIKMTGPNPGVTLGLTDQNTGGFALQQLATGGSQSWYSIGGVQHPVQWTSQNGSVIITTGGTTYNLGSMSQLPDSGISYMIVTAPDGGSVPVGTSHCSDSPGNQQNCLAAGSTVQVFLPGQTQPAYSFVSIAEGNNPQPSVEPFGVQVTEGRSGFTNLGRTYFENLNYLYDPVNGFVGYQASGARGTNGFIIPMLALQGTLNLPDQFRTDFPTFLMSNLTVQQNGSGVLHGSITGPGGLTLGRGNLTLGGASSYTGGTTVNGGLLTIANTGSILGDVTVNGGGFVNNGTIAGNGLLTVNAGGSFVNNGTVDTPLQWQINSGSFTNNGTFNGSVANAGLAVNTGTLTGSVINGSSGVFGNTGTVDGGVANMGFFANNGTITGNVTNLGVLSGSGTIGGDLINTGLLAPGNSIGTMSVAGNYSQTGGTYQAEVNASGQSDRLNVTGTATIGAGSTVSVAPEPGIYAARAKYTLLNATGGVSGAYASVSSLLPFLQPSLSYDANNVYLTLQVGGFAQAALTPNQAAVGAVLDATAATATGDYATVVGALASLSAQQGQAVMNAISGQNYSGFSSSMVQGIQLFLSNFAGQAGGGGSLGGSTRVALAEACDVACDTAAPALWGAWGGALGGLGTISNGGSNSGALTYNVSGFAGGLDRLVAPGLRVGAAVGYQNGNQWVGGFSGSGNSNTFQAGLYANYGDGPLYADAVVGYAYSANQMWRSIAIPGLAPRTAYGLTGANQVYGQVEGGYRFDLGGLAEAFVTPFARLQAYTGTQNAFTETGAGSLNLSVAQQTTNSLRTVLGAQLGGSMDLGWRDRLAMKVRLGWSHEYADTARPVTASFAGAPAAPFTTYGVAPQRDGVVLGLAATTAVAEAMSVYVRYEGEVSGQDNAHAFTAGVRMTW
;
A
#
# COMPACT_ATOMS: atom_id res chain seq x y z
N MET A 1 -61.96 20.23 -27.39
CA MET A 1 -62.60 21.45 -26.88
C MET A 1 -61.51 22.42 -26.46
N ASN A 2 -61.44 23.55 -27.17
CA ASN A 2 -60.80 24.87 -26.92
C ASN A 2 -59.36 24.91 -26.35
N ARG A 3 -58.33 25.22 -27.17
CA ARG A 3 -57.85 26.57 -27.62
C ARG A 3 -57.33 27.39 -26.42
N HIS A 4 -56.04 27.68 -26.29
CA HIS A 4 -55.34 28.71 -27.08
C HIS A 4 -53.82 28.53 -27.17
N SER A 5 -53.27 29.15 -28.21
CA SER A 5 -51.98 28.99 -28.86
C SER A 5 -51.26 30.35 -28.99
N VAL A 6 -49.97 30.38 -28.63
CA VAL A 6 -48.81 31.02 -29.31
C VAL A 6 -48.65 32.58 -29.34
N TRP A 7 -47.38 32.99 -29.16
CA TRP A 7 -46.66 34.25 -29.50
C TRP A 7 -46.57 35.38 -28.46
N ARG A 8 -45.39 35.58 -27.85
CA ARG A 8 -44.40 36.63 -28.22
C ARG A 8 -43.16 36.63 -27.32
N ALA A 9 -42.01 36.56 -27.98
CA ALA A 9 -40.71 36.99 -27.48
C ALA A 9 -40.65 38.52 -27.49
N THR A 10 -40.59 39.17 -26.32
CA THR A 10 -39.96 40.47 -26.05
C THR A 10 -40.21 40.81 -24.58
N LEU A 11 -39.20 40.65 -23.72
CA LEU A 11 -38.99 41.40 -22.47
C LEU A 11 -37.72 40.88 -21.77
N ALA A 12 -36.60 40.89 -22.50
CA ALA A 12 -35.26 40.86 -21.92
C ALA A 12 -34.85 42.31 -21.59
N ALA A 13 -35.53 42.94 -20.63
CA ALA A 13 -35.19 44.26 -20.11
C ALA A 13 -36.02 44.61 -18.86
N SER A 14 -36.00 43.80 -17.80
CA SER A 14 -36.58 44.16 -16.48
C SER A 14 -36.15 43.22 -15.34
N ALA A 15 -34.93 42.70 -15.36
CA ALA A 15 -34.37 41.90 -14.26
C ALA A 15 -33.13 42.54 -13.62
N CYS A 16 -33.01 43.88 -13.70
CA CYS A 16 -31.86 44.62 -13.20
C CYS A 16 -32.24 45.59 -12.07
N THR A 17 -33.07 45.15 -11.12
CA THR A 17 -33.32 45.89 -9.87
C THR A 17 -34.07 44.96 -8.92
N LEU A 18 -33.37 44.06 -8.22
CA LEU A 18 -33.84 43.39 -6.98
C LEU A 18 -32.75 42.43 -6.44
N PHE A 19 -31.57 42.95 -6.11
CA PHE A 19 -30.61 42.34 -5.16
C PHE A 19 -29.73 43.44 -4.56
N TYR A 20 -30.35 44.43 -3.91
CA TYR A 20 -29.65 45.24 -2.90
C TYR A 20 -30.45 45.11 -1.61
N GLY A 21 -30.35 43.93 -0.99
CA GLY A 21 -30.48 43.87 0.46
C GLY A 21 -29.41 44.78 1.07
N ALA A 22 -29.70 45.38 2.21
CA ALA A 22 -28.77 46.24 2.96
C ALA A 22 -27.34 45.74 2.81
N ALA A 23 -26.46 46.57 2.24
CA ALA A 23 -25.07 46.21 1.97
C ALA A 23 -24.43 45.72 3.27
N ALA A 24 -24.37 44.39 3.46
CA ALA A 24 -23.43 43.81 4.39
C ALA A 24 -22.07 44.38 3.98
N ALA A 25 -21.40 45.08 4.90
CA ALA A 25 -20.14 45.72 4.62
C ALA A 25 -19.18 44.68 4.03
N GLN A 26 -18.89 44.78 2.73
CA GLN A 26 -17.95 43.90 2.06
C GLN A 26 -16.63 44.00 2.81
N SER A 27 -16.13 42.87 3.27
CA SER A 27 -14.97 42.79 4.14
C SER A 27 -14.05 41.67 3.69
N TRP A 28 -12.80 41.80 4.10
CA TRP A 28 -11.81 40.74 4.09
C TRP A 28 -10.99 40.85 5.37
N ASN A 29 -10.32 39.78 5.77
CA ASN A 29 -9.44 39.76 6.95
C ASN A 29 -7.96 39.61 6.56
N MET A 30 -7.55 40.30 5.50
CA MET A 30 -6.16 40.32 5.07
C MET A 30 -5.27 41.09 6.06
N TYR A 31 -5.84 42.04 6.79
CA TYR A 31 -5.12 42.92 7.70
C TYR A 31 -5.44 42.58 9.16
N GLY A 32 -4.51 42.86 10.05
CA GLY A 32 -4.75 42.68 11.49
C GLY A 32 -5.62 43.78 12.09
N ASN A 33 -6.03 43.60 13.35
CA ASN A 33 -6.59 44.67 14.20
C ASN A 33 -5.47 45.54 14.83
N GLY A 34 -4.44 45.86 14.05
CA GLY A 34 -3.29 46.65 14.47
C GLY A 34 -3.64 48.10 14.81
N GLY A 35 -2.65 48.86 15.29
CA GLY A 35 -2.80 50.30 15.47
C GLY A 35 -2.85 51.04 14.12
N SER A 36 -3.43 52.23 14.10
CA SER A 36 -3.35 53.18 12.98
C SER A 36 -2.99 54.58 13.47
N PHE A 37 -2.26 55.35 12.67
CA PHE A 37 -1.86 56.73 12.97
C PHE A 37 -2.34 57.67 11.87
N PHE A 38 -2.99 58.76 12.25
CA PHE A 38 -3.55 59.73 11.30
C PHE A 38 -2.72 61.02 11.29
N ALA A 39 -2.25 61.41 10.11
CA ALA A 39 -1.54 62.65 9.83
C ALA A 39 -2.43 63.58 8.99
N PRO A 40 -2.89 64.72 9.53
CA PRO A 40 -3.71 65.67 8.77
C PRO A 40 -2.99 66.24 7.55
N ILE A 41 -3.73 66.41 6.45
CA ILE A 41 -3.28 67.18 5.29
C ILE A 41 -3.91 68.58 5.38
N THR A 42 -3.13 69.61 5.09
CA THR A 42 -3.64 70.97 4.86
C THR A 42 -3.48 71.34 3.39
N PHE A 43 -4.37 72.18 2.88
CA PHE A 43 -4.28 72.68 1.52
C PHE A 43 -3.74 74.12 1.51
N GLU A 44 -2.82 74.41 0.58
CA GLU A 44 -2.25 75.76 0.41
C GLU A 44 -2.30 76.21 -1.06
N PRO A 45 -2.56 77.50 -1.35
CA PRO A 45 -2.60 77.99 -2.72
C PRO A 45 -1.27 77.79 -3.45
N TYR A 46 -1.31 77.42 -4.73
CA TYR A 46 -0.10 77.38 -5.55
C TYR A 46 0.38 78.81 -5.87
N PRO A 47 1.66 79.17 -5.67
CA PRO A 47 2.16 80.54 -5.85
C PRO A 47 1.96 81.16 -7.25
N ALA A 48 1.81 80.33 -8.29
CA ALA A 48 1.61 80.79 -9.67
C ALA A 48 0.13 80.81 -10.13
N GLY A 49 -0.82 80.52 -9.23
CA GLY A 49 -2.23 80.29 -9.57
C GLY A 49 -2.50 78.82 -9.95
N GLY A 50 -3.65 78.27 -9.56
CA GLY A 50 -4.00 76.85 -9.74
C GLY A 50 -4.70 76.25 -8.51
N PRO A 51 -5.06 74.95 -8.52
CA PRO A 51 -5.65 74.26 -7.37
C PRO A 51 -4.69 74.19 -6.18
N GLU A 52 -5.23 74.07 -4.98
CA GLU A 52 -4.43 74.03 -3.75
C GLU A 52 -3.54 72.77 -3.68
N GLN A 53 -2.35 72.91 -3.08
CA GLN A 53 -1.41 71.83 -2.87
C GLN A 53 -1.65 71.13 -1.53
N ALA A 54 -1.71 69.80 -1.55
CA ALA A 54 -1.82 68.97 -0.36
C ALA A 54 -0.49 68.95 0.39
N MET A 55 -0.49 69.37 1.65
CA MET A 55 0.70 69.50 2.50
C MET A 55 0.61 68.63 3.75
N VAL A 56 1.69 67.94 4.10
CA VAL A 56 1.85 67.18 5.36
C VAL A 56 2.86 67.87 6.26
N LYS A 57 2.60 67.94 7.57
CA LYS A 57 3.51 68.56 8.54
C LYS A 57 4.61 67.60 8.99
N LEU A 58 5.86 67.93 8.72
CA LEU A 58 7.04 67.18 9.15
C LEU A 58 7.93 68.03 10.06
N THR A 59 8.55 67.39 11.05
CA THR A 59 9.61 67.97 11.87
C THR A 59 10.90 67.21 11.56
N LEU A 60 11.86 67.90 10.93
CA LEU A 60 13.13 67.29 10.53
C LEU A 60 14.19 67.55 11.61
N ASN A 61 14.90 66.50 12.06
CA ASN A 61 16.00 66.60 13.03
C ASN A 61 15.68 67.34 14.35
N GLY A 62 14.43 67.31 14.81
CA GLY A 62 14.01 68.02 16.03
C GLY A 62 14.02 69.56 15.89
N GLY A 63 14.09 70.07 14.66
CA GLY A 63 13.98 71.50 14.34
C GLY A 63 12.53 72.00 14.29
N GLY A 64 12.27 73.03 13.49
CA GLY A 64 10.92 73.56 13.30
C GLY A 64 10.00 72.61 12.52
N THR A 65 8.72 72.59 12.87
CA THR A 65 7.69 71.87 12.10
C THR A 65 7.33 72.66 10.83
N ASN A 66 7.54 72.06 9.67
CA ASN A 66 7.29 72.66 8.36
C ASN A 66 6.29 71.83 7.55
N LYS A 67 5.69 72.44 6.53
CA LYS A 67 4.75 71.79 5.60
C LYS A 67 5.50 71.31 4.35
N PHE A 68 5.23 70.08 3.92
CA PHE A 68 5.83 69.44 2.75
C PHE A 68 4.76 69.02 1.76
N ILE A 69 4.98 69.29 0.46
CA ILE A 69 4.06 68.94 -0.63
C ILE A 69 4.00 67.43 -0.75
N LEU A 70 2.82 66.85 -0.61
CA LEU A 70 2.57 65.42 -0.78
C LEU A 70 2.46 65.08 -2.27
N ASP A 71 3.34 64.21 -2.75
CA ASP A 71 3.39 63.78 -4.15
C ASP A 71 3.38 62.24 -4.28
N THR A 72 2.26 61.68 -4.73
CA THR A 72 2.13 60.24 -5.07
C THR A 72 2.75 59.88 -6.42
N GLY A 73 3.09 60.87 -7.24
CA GLY A 73 3.77 60.76 -8.53
C GLY A 73 5.28 60.56 -8.43
N SER A 74 5.89 60.81 -7.27
CA SER A 74 7.34 60.78 -7.07
C SER A 74 7.72 59.98 -5.82
N LEU A 75 9.01 59.66 -5.62
CA LEU A 75 9.51 58.93 -4.45
C LEU A 75 10.70 59.65 -3.80
N GLY A 76 10.67 59.78 -2.47
CA GLY A 76 11.76 60.35 -1.67
C GLY A 76 11.43 61.71 -1.06
N LEU A 77 12.26 62.17 -0.12
CA LEU A 77 12.08 63.44 0.58
C LEU A 77 13.12 64.47 0.10
N VAL A 78 12.68 65.67 -0.27
CA VAL A 78 13.56 66.78 -0.67
C VAL A 78 13.25 68.03 0.14
N ALA A 79 14.29 68.64 0.69
CA ALA A 79 14.20 69.89 1.42
C ALA A 79 15.38 70.80 1.07
N SER A 80 15.14 72.08 0.81
CA SER A 80 16.20 73.09 0.77
C SER A 80 16.58 73.54 2.18
N SER A 81 17.66 74.33 2.30
CA SER A 81 18.20 74.80 3.57
C SER A 81 17.22 75.60 4.44
N SER A 82 16.12 76.10 3.88
CA SER A 82 15.04 76.77 4.63
C SER A 82 14.17 75.81 5.43
N PHE A 83 14.17 74.52 5.09
CA PHE A 83 13.29 73.50 5.65
C PHE A 83 14.04 72.37 6.35
N TYR A 84 15.32 72.20 6.03
CA TYR A 84 16.19 71.17 6.59
C TYR A 84 17.57 71.73 6.88
N THR A 85 18.05 71.49 8.10
CA THR A 85 19.42 71.79 8.50
C THR A 85 20.10 70.47 8.87
N PHE A 86 21.27 70.23 8.26
CA PHE A 86 22.10 69.08 8.57
C PHE A 86 22.49 69.05 10.06
N ASN A 87 22.29 67.90 10.71
CA ASN A 87 22.69 67.67 12.09
C ASN A 87 23.73 66.54 12.15
N PRO A 88 25.01 66.85 12.44
CA PRO A 88 26.08 65.84 12.46
C PRO A 88 25.93 64.77 13.55
N SER A 89 25.04 64.97 14.53
CA SER A 89 24.81 63.99 15.61
C SER A 89 23.78 62.91 15.25
N THR A 90 22.90 63.17 14.28
CA THR A 90 21.80 62.26 13.92
C THR A 90 21.78 61.87 12.44
N ASP A 91 22.32 62.72 11.56
CA ASP A 91 22.34 62.49 10.12
C ASP A 91 23.55 61.69 9.68
N VAL A 92 23.34 60.78 8.73
CA VAL A 92 24.40 60.00 8.10
C VAL A 92 24.49 60.37 6.63
N LEU A 93 25.65 60.84 6.15
CA LEU A 93 25.87 61.07 4.72
C LEU A 93 25.80 59.75 3.96
N LEU A 94 24.87 59.64 3.02
CA LEU A 94 24.72 58.47 2.14
C LEU A 94 25.45 58.66 0.82
N ALA A 95 25.33 59.85 0.22
CA ALA A 95 26.02 60.22 -1.02
C ALA A 95 26.35 61.73 -1.03
N PRO A 96 27.55 62.12 -1.50
CA PRO A 96 27.95 63.53 -1.57
C PRO A 96 27.15 64.29 -2.65
N TYR A 97 26.64 63.58 -3.66
CA TYR A 97 25.79 64.12 -4.69
C TYR A 97 24.68 63.14 -5.06
N ALA A 98 23.47 63.66 -5.16
CA ALA A 98 22.29 62.94 -5.60
C ALA A 98 21.34 63.87 -6.37
N SER A 99 20.46 63.28 -7.17
CA SER A 99 19.36 63.96 -7.84
C SER A 99 18.09 63.13 -7.72
N ILE A 100 16.95 63.79 -7.55
CA ILE A 100 15.64 63.13 -7.61
C ILE A 100 14.84 63.75 -8.74
N THR A 101 14.38 62.92 -9.67
CA THR A 101 13.49 63.39 -10.73
C THR A 101 12.06 63.36 -10.24
N TYR A 102 11.51 64.54 -9.95
CA TYR A 102 10.07 64.70 -9.75
C TYR A 102 9.43 64.78 -11.13
N THR A 103 9.22 63.60 -11.71
CA THR A 103 8.82 63.37 -13.11
C THR A 103 7.62 64.21 -13.53
N THR A 104 6.77 64.58 -12.57
CA THR A 104 5.53 65.29 -12.82
C THR A 104 5.69 66.81 -12.82
N SER A 105 6.59 67.38 -12.00
CA SER A 105 6.84 68.83 -11.97
C SER A 105 7.91 69.30 -12.97
N GLY A 106 8.59 68.36 -13.64
CA GLY A 106 9.74 68.65 -14.53
C GLY A 106 11.00 69.11 -13.79
N ASN A 107 10.95 69.19 -12.46
CA ASN A 107 12.08 69.62 -11.63
C ASN A 107 12.98 68.45 -11.26
N ASN A 108 14.29 68.69 -11.26
CA ASN A 108 15.31 67.71 -10.90
C ASN A 108 16.23 68.31 -9.83
N PRO A 109 15.77 68.45 -8.57
CA PRO A 109 16.59 68.95 -7.47
C PRO A 109 17.82 68.07 -7.28
N THR A 110 18.94 68.72 -6.92
CA THR A 110 20.25 68.09 -6.73
C THR A 110 20.90 68.56 -5.43
N GLY A 111 21.70 67.70 -4.82
CA GLY A 111 22.40 68.02 -3.57
C GLY A 111 22.93 66.78 -2.85
N PRO A 112 23.56 66.94 -1.67
CA PRO A 112 23.97 65.80 -0.86
C PRO A 112 22.77 65.05 -0.30
N LEU A 113 22.91 63.72 -0.18
CA LEU A 113 21.89 62.81 0.35
C LEU A 113 22.27 62.37 1.76
N TYR A 114 21.38 62.58 2.72
CA TYR A 114 21.56 62.19 4.11
C TYR A 114 20.47 61.23 4.57
N LEU A 115 20.78 60.25 5.42
CA LEU A 115 19.78 59.50 6.17
C LEU A 115 19.45 60.28 7.45
N THR A 116 18.20 60.70 7.62
CA THR A 116 17.76 61.57 8.72
C THR A 116 16.55 61.02 9.47
N ASN A 117 16.29 61.56 10.67
CA ASN A 117 15.06 61.30 11.42
C ASN A 117 13.98 62.32 11.04
N VAL A 118 12.84 61.80 10.59
CA VAL A 118 11.68 62.57 10.15
C VAL A 118 10.52 62.29 11.09
N GLN A 119 10.11 63.27 11.89
CA GLN A 119 8.91 63.15 12.71
C GLN A 119 7.69 63.59 11.90
N ILE A 120 6.77 62.66 11.66
CA ILE A 120 5.47 62.89 11.03
C ILE A 120 4.50 63.33 12.13
N ASN A 121 3.91 64.51 11.97
CA ASN A 121 3.05 65.12 12.99
C ASN A 121 1.59 64.74 12.76
N GLY A 122 0.96 64.14 13.76
CA GLY A 122 -0.43 63.70 13.75
C GLY A 122 -1.36 64.66 14.50
N GLU A 123 -2.60 64.24 14.70
CA GLU A 123 -3.57 64.98 15.52
C GLU A 123 -3.22 64.94 17.01
N ASN A 124 -3.77 65.90 17.77
CA ASN A 124 -3.69 65.94 19.23
C ASN A 124 -2.25 65.87 19.80
N GLY A 125 -1.26 66.34 19.04
CA GLY A 125 0.16 66.32 19.44
C GLY A 125 0.84 64.96 19.31
N GLN A 126 0.18 63.95 18.73
CA GLN A 126 0.81 62.66 18.45
C GLN A 126 1.82 62.78 17.31
N SER A 127 2.84 61.92 17.33
CA SER A 127 3.80 61.85 16.23
C SER A 127 4.42 60.45 16.13
N VAL A 128 4.82 60.10 14.91
CA VAL A 128 5.65 58.92 14.63
C VAL A 128 6.92 59.37 13.92
N THR A 129 8.03 58.71 14.19
CA THR A 129 9.32 59.00 13.58
C THR A 129 9.62 57.95 12.52
N ALA A 130 9.98 58.41 11.32
CA ALA A 130 10.53 57.61 10.24
C ALA A 130 12.03 57.90 10.09
N ARG A 131 12.80 56.92 9.62
CA ARG A 131 14.21 57.12 9.25
C ARG A 131 14.39 56.91 7.76
N VAL A 132 14.55 58.00 7.01
CA VAL A 132 14.60 57.98 5.54
C VAL A 132 15.68 58.89 4.95
N PRO A 133 16.13 58.62 3.72
CA PRO A 133 16.99 59.53 2.98
C PRO A 133 16.28 60.84 2.64
N ILE A 134 16.99 61.94 2.85
CA ILE A 134 16.59 63.28 2.45
C ILE A 134 17.66 63.85 1.50
N LEU A 135 17.21 64.36 0.36
CA LEU A 135 18.04 65.17 -0.50
C LEU A 135 18.04 66.61 0.04
N ALA A 136 19.18 67.07 0.53
CA ALA A 136 19.37 68.45 0.92
C ALA A 136 19.57 69.29 -0.36
N SER A 137 18.48 69.80 -0.93
CA SER A 137 18.51 70.49 -2.21
C SER A 137 19.38 71.74 -2.15
N THR A 138 20.38 71.78 -3.02
CA THR A 138 21.18 72.99 -3.30
C THR A 138 20.49 73.92 -4.30
N ASN A 139 19.48 73.40 -5.01
CA ASN A 139 18.61 74.17 -5.90
C ASN A 139 17.47 74.79 -5.10
N GLY A 140 17.17 76.08 -5.34
CA GLY A 140 15.88 76.75 -5.07
C GLY A 140 15.18 76.52 -3.72
N TYR A 141 13.90 76.89 -3.66
CA TYR A 141 13.01 76.66 -2.52
C TYR A 141 12.25 75.34 -2.75
N PHE A 142 12.67 74.25 -2.10
CA PHE A 142 12.08 72.91 -2.26
C PHE A 142 11.64 72.33 -0.91
N HIS A 143 10.44 71.76 -0.86
CA HIS A 143 9.87 71.07 0.30
C HIS A 143 8.86 70.00 -0.17
N GLN A 144 9.36 68.92 -0.77
CA GLN A 144 8.52 67.88 -1.39
C GLN A 144 8.69 66.53 -0.70
N LEU A 145 7.58 65.82 -0.54
CA LEU A 145 7.47 64.49 0.04
C LEU A 145 6.86 63.54 -1.01
N GLY A 146 7.73 62.82 -1.71
CA GLY A 146 7.38 61.77 -2.65
C GLY A 146 7.03 60.45 -1.94
N VAL A 147 5.80 59.97 -2.13
CA VAL A 147 5.26 58.75 -1.52
C VAL A 147 4.70 57.79 -2.55
N GLY A 148 5.14 57.85 -3.79
CA GLY A 148 4.77 56.90 -4.84
C GLY A 148 5.44 55.52 -4.69
N PHE A 149 5.19 54.65 -5.67
CA PHE A 149 5.91 53.40 -5.91
C PHE A 149 6.15 53.24 -7.41
N ASN A 150 7.12 52.42 -7.82
CA ASN A 150 7.49 52.28 -9.24
C ASN A 150 7.81 53.63 -9.93
N ARG A 151 8.66 54.46 -9.31
CA ARG A 151 9.04 55.79 -9.83
C ARG A 151 10.54 55.88 -10.03
N GLY A 152 10.97 56.84 -10.86
CA GLY A 152 12.37 57.24 -10.94
C GLY A 152 12.84 57.64 -9.53
N GLY A 153 13.73 56.82 -8.97
CA GLY A 153 14.22 57.01 -7.62
C GLY A 153 15.33 58.06 -7.54
N ILE A 154 15.94 58.12 -6.37
CA ILE A 154 17.17 58.85 -6.14
C ILE A 154 18.26 58.28 -7.05
N MET A 155 18.89 59.17 -7.80
CA MET A 155 20.10 58.89 -8.54
C MET A 155 21.28 59.45 -7.73
N VAL A 156 22.38 58.72 -7.63
CA VAL A 156 23.55 59.11 -6.82
C VAL A 156 24.81 59.13 -7.66
N GLY A 157 25.72 60.03 -7.31
CA GLY A 157 27.00 60.23 -7.97
C GLY A 157 28.04 60.80 -7.01
N THR A 158 29.27 60.99 -7.51
CA THR A 158 30.36 61.63 -6.75
C THR A 158 30.31 63.16 -6.85
N ASP A 159 29.78 63.71 -7.95
CA ASP A 159 29.66 65.14 -8.23
C ASP A 159 28.62 65.39 -9.36
N PRO A 160 28.23 66.65 -9.64
CA PRO A 160 27.21 66.99 -10.64
C PRO A 160 27.52 66.62 -12.10
N ASN A 161 28.78 66.35 -12.44
CA ASN A 161 29.21 66.00 -13.80
C ASN A 161 29.45 64.50 -13.98
N ALA A 162 29.38 63.72 -12.89
CA ALA A 162 29.53 62.27 -12.91
C ALA A 162 28.27 61.58 -13.47
N LEU A 163 28.46 60.38 -14.05
CA LEU A 163 27.34 59.57 -14.55
C LEU A 163 26.56 59.02 -13.35
N ASN A 164 25.41 59.63 -13.03
CA ASN A 164 24.61 59.21 -11.90
C ASN A 164 24.07 57.79 -12.10
N THR A 165 24.20 56.95 -11.09
CA THR A 165 23.59 55.61 -11.07
C THR A 165 22.36 55.61 -10.17
N PRO A 166 21.34 54.78 -10.45
CA PRO A 166 20.23 54.60 -9.52
C PRO A 166 20.75 54.22 -8.14
N ALA A 167 20.26 54.89 -7.10
CA ALA A 167 20.54 54.50 -5.74
C ALA A 167 20.06 53.06 -5.51
N ASN A 168 20.74 52.33 -4.63
CA ASN A 168 20.26 51.02 -4.22
C ASN A 168 18.83 51.12 -3.64
N SER A 169 18.11 50.00 -3.62
CA SER A 169 16.72 49.97 -3.13
C SER A 169 16.57 50.46 -1.68
N LEU A 170 17.63 50.38 -0.87
CA LEU A 170 17.66 50.88 0.51
C LEU A 170 17.50 52.40 0.60
N TRP A 171 17.87 53.15 -0.44
CA TRP A 171 17.84 54.60 -0.41
C TRP A 171 16.55 55.19 -1.00
N ASN A 172 15.77 54.37 -1.71
CA ASN A 172 14.49 54.76 -2.29
C ASN A 172 13.32 54.43 -1.35
N MET A 173 13.43 54.84 -0.08
CA MET A 173 12.41 54.57 0.94
C MET A 173 11.32 55.63 0.97
N ASN A 174 10.08 55.19 1.08
CA ASN A 174 8.92 56.05 1.33
C ASN A 174 8.85 56.40 2.82
N THR A 175 8.78 57.70 3.14
CA THR A 175 8.71 58.22 4.52
C THR A 175 7.61 57.57 5.35
N PHE A 176 6.48 57.22 4.75
CA PHE A 176 5.36 56.57 5.44
C PHE A 176 5.56 55.07 5.72
N LEU A 177 6.57 54.44 5.11
CA LEU A 177 6.84 53.00 5.23
C LEU A 177 8.04 52.67 6.12
N SER A 178 8.86 53.66 6.48
CA SER A 178 10.09 53.49 7.26
C SER A 178 9.97 53.98 8.71
N LEU A 179 8.83 53.70 9.35
CA LEU A 179 8.54 54.09 10.74
C LEU A 179 9.41 53.30 11.73
N VAL A 180 9.98 53.99 12.73
CA VAL A 180 10.92 53.39 13.71
C VAL A 180 10.56 53.67 15.17
N SER A 181 9.76 54.69 15.48
CA SER A 181 9.31 54.97 16.86
C SER A 181 8.02 55.78 16.89
N GLY A 182 7.22 55.64 17.94
CA GLY A 182 5.97 56.36 18.15
C GLY A 182 4.84 55.45 18.65
N PRO A 183 3.66 56.00 19.00
CA PRO A 183 2.52 55.20 19.47
C PRO A 183 2.08 54.20 18.40
N GLY A 184 1.99 52.91 18.78
CA GLY A 184 1.44 51.86 17.92
C GLY A 184 2.32 51.40 16.76
N VAL A 185 3.54 51.94 16.57
CA VAL A 185 4.42 51.55 15.46
C VAL A 185 4.73 50.05 15.45
N SER A 186 4.90 49.42 16.63
CA SER A 186 5.15 47.97 16.74
C SER A 186 3.94 47.09 16.40
N THR A 187 2.73 47.66 16.33
CA THR A 187 1.48 46.96 16.01
C THR A 187 0.84 47.44 14.70
N MET A 188 1.43 48.43 14.02
CA MET A 188 0.99 48.94 12.73
C MET A 188 1.46 48.01 11.60
N GLN A 189 0.53 47.62 10.73
CA GLN A 189 0.88 46.94 9.50
C GLN A 189 1.40 47.95 8.46
N PRO A 190 2.58 47.74 7.85
CA PRO A 190 3.13 48.69 6.88
C PRO A 190 2.16 48.97 5.72
N GLY A 191 2.04 50.24 5.36
CA GLY A 191 1.10 50.72 4.35
C GLY A 191 0.40 52.00 4.80
N TYR A 192 -0.23 52.69 3.85
CA TYR A 192 -0.94 53.93 4.13
C TYR A 192 -2.11 54.15 3.20
N MET A 193 -3.03 55.01 3.64
CA MET A 193 -4.12 55.53 2.85
C MET A 193 -4.06 57.05 2.80
N ILE A 194 -4.41 57.62 1.66
CA ILE A 194 -4.50 59.07 1.43
C ILE A 194 -5.94 59.40 1.10
N LYS A 195 -6.50 60.34 1.86
CA LYS A 195 -7.82 60.92 1.64
C LYS A 195 -7.67 62.41 1.46
N MET A 196 -7.98 62.91 0.27
CA MET A 196 -7.82 64.33 -0.05
C MET A 196 -9.07 65.17 0.24
N THR A 197 -10.25 64.57 0.36
CA THR A 197 -11.52 65.30 0.52
C THR A 197 -12.39 64.72 1.64
N GLY A 198 -13.40 65.47 2.09
CA GLY A 198 -14.32 65.06 3.17
C GLY A 198 -13.98 65.69 4.53
N PRO A 199 -14.66 65.27 5.63
CA PRO A 199 -14.62 65.97 6.91
C PRO A 199 -13.23 66.00 7.58
N ASN A 200 -12.33 65.07 7.24
CA ASN A 200 -10.96 64.98 7.78
C ASN A 200 -9.99 64.49 6.67
N PRO A 201 -9.45 65.37 5.80
CA PRO A 201 -8.45 64.98 4.81
C PRO A 201 -7.09 64.70 5.49
N GLY A 202 -6.41 63.64 5.08
CA GLY A 202 -5.17 63.21 5.72
C GLY A 202 -4.61 61.90 5.20
N VAL A 203 -3.50 61.50 5.81
CA VAL A 203 -2.82 60.22 5.60
C VAL A 203 -3.03 59.33 6.81
N THR A 204 -3.59 58.14 6.62
CA THR A 204 -3.68 57.11 7.66
C THR A 204 -2.58 56.08 7.44
N LEU A 205 -1.66 55.95 8.39
CA LEU A 205 -0.62 54.92 8.45
C LEU A 205 -1.12 53.72 9.27
N GLY A 206 -0.77 52.50 8.86
CA GLY A 206 -1.26 51.28 9.52
C GLY A 206 -2.56 50.78 8.90
N LEU A 207 -2.46 49.76 8.06
CA LEU A 207 -3.62 49.14 7.41
C LEU A 207 -4.33 48.20 8.38
N THR A 208 -5.66 48.27 8.45
CA THR A 208 -6.52 47.41 9.28
C THR A 208 -7.77 46.99 8.50
N ASP A 209 -8.42 45.91 8.91
CA ASP A 209 -9.66 45.47 8.26
C ASP A 209 -10.76 46.55 8.30
N GLN A 210 -10.80 47.34 9.38
CA GLN A 210 -11.78 48.41 9.54
C GLN A 210 -11.55 49.57 8.57
N ASN A 211 -10.28 49.94 8.33
CA ASN A 211 -9.95 51.14 7.56
C ASN A 211 -9.77 50.87 6.06
N THR A 212 -9.55 49.60 5.68
CA THR A 212 -9.45 49.16 4.27
C THR A 212 -10.77 48.69 3.67
N GLY A 213 -11.85 48.67 4.46
CA GLY A 213 -13.19 48.30 4.01
C GLY A 213 -13.71 49.20 2.88
N GLY A 214 -14.31 48.58 1.85
CA GLY A 214 -14.94 49.31 0.73
C GLY A 214 -13.98 49.86 -0.33
N PHE A 215 -12.72 49.43 -0.35
CA PHE A 215 -11.79 49.70 -1.46
C PHE A 215 -11.89 48.62 -2.55
N ALA A 216 -11.72 49.03 -3.82
CA ALA A 216 -11.36 48.11 -4.90
C ALA A 216 -9.84 47.93 -4.89
N LEU A 217 -9.40 46.73 -4.54
CA LEU A 217 -7.99 46.38 -4.34
C LEU A 217 -7.45 45.67 -5.56
N GLN A 218 -6.27 46.08 -6.02
CA GLN A 218 -5.62 45.50 -7.18
C GLN A 218 -4.22 45.04 -6.81
N GLN A 219 -3.98 43.76 -7.06
CA GLN A 219 -2.70 43.13 -6.81
C GLN A 219 -1.70 43.59 -7.88
N LEU A 220 -0.59 44.15 -7.43
CA LEU A 220 0.51 44.59 -8.27
C LEU A 220 1.36 43.40 -8.70
N ALA A 221 1.99 43.49 -9.87
CA ALA A 221 2.95 42.50 -10.33
C ALA A 221 4.35 42.82 -9.79
N THR A 222 5.18 41.79 -9.58
CA THR A 222 6.56 41.97 -9.14
C THR A 222 7.45 42.41 -10.31
N GLY A 223 8.26 43.45 -10.11
CA GLY A 223 9.16 44.04 -11.12
C GLY A 223 10.54 43.40 -11.22
N GLY A 224 10.83 42.29 -10.52
CA GLY A 224 12.15 41.64 -10.52
C GLY A 224 12.46 40.82 -9.26
N SER A 225 13.71 40.33 -9.13
CA SER A 225 14.14 39.41 -8.06
C SER A 225 14.04 40.03 -6.66
N GLN A 226 13.37 39.32 -5.76
CA GLN A 226 13.30 39.65 -4.33
C GLN A 226 14.68 39.56 -3.67
N SER A 227 15.26 40.69 -3.23
CA SER A 227 16.41 40.69 -2.33
C SER A 227 15.95 41.00 -0.91
N TRP A 228 15.95 39.98 -0.05
CA TRP A 228 15.59 40.07 1.35
C TRP A 228 16.80 40.48 2.20
N TYR A 229 16.77 41.66 2.81
CA TYR A 229 17.59 41.98 3.98
C TYR A 229 16.78 42.88 4.92
N SER A 230 16.94 42.72 6.24
CA SER A 230 16.25 43.53 7.24
C SER A 230 17.22 44.52 7.88
N ILE A 231 16.81 45.78 8.05
CA ILE A 231 17.42 46.68 9.02
C ILE A 231 16.34 46.99 10.06
N GLY A 232 16.55 46.57 11.31
CA GLY A 232 15.70 46.98 12.44
C GLY A 232 14.23 46.55 12.38
N GLY A 233 13.89 45.42 11.75
CA GLY A 233 12.53 44.86 11.78
C GLY A 233 11.56 45.40 10.74
N VAL A 234 11.99 46.26 9.81
CA VAL A 234 11.16 46.72 8.68
C VAL A 234 11.50 45.89 7.44
N GLN A 235 10.52 45.17 6.87
CA GLN A 235 10.66 44.49 5.58
C GLN A 235 10.63 45.53 4.45
N HIS A 236 11.56 45.47 3.49
CA HIS A 236 11.60 46.40 2.36
C HIS A 236 10.43 46.15 1.38
N PRO A 237 9.84 47.20 0.79
CA PRO A 237 8.86 47.04 -0.28
C PRO A 237 9.49 46.29 -1.46
N VAL A 238 8.82 45.23 -1.91
CA VAL A 238 9.11 44.62 -3.22
C VAL A 238 8.94 45.71 -4.27
N GLN A 239 9.80 45.73 -5.30
CA GLN A 239 9.58 46.63 -6.44
C GLN A 239 8.34 46.14 -7.19
N TRP A 240 7.20 46.74 -6.88
CA TRP A 240 5.94 46.50 -7.57
C TRP A 240 5.88 47.33 -8.84
N THR A 241 5.37 46.78 -9.93
CA THR A 241 5.05 47.56 -11.13
C THR A 241 3.70 48.26 -10.95
N SER A 242 3.48 49.36 -11.65
CA SER A 242 2.19 50.05 -11.65
C SER A 242 1.08 49.15 -12.18
N GLN A 243 -0.15 49.35 -11.68
CA GLN A 243 -1.30 48.59 -12.16
C GLN A 243 -1.70 49.04 -13.57
N ASN A 244 -2.33 48.14 -14.31
CA ASN A 244 -2.97 48.49 -15.57
C ASN A 244 -4.46 48.77 -15.34
N GLY A 245 -4.98 49.82 -15.97
CA GLY A 245 -6.42 50.07 -16.15
C GLY A 245 -6.71 50.35 -17.62
N SER A 246 -7.97 50.50 -18.02
CA SER A 246 -8.29 50.89 -19.40
C SER A 246 -8.90 52.28 -19.49
N VAL A 247 -8.53 53.02 -20.53
CA VAL A 247 -9.00 54.39 -20.75
C VAL A 247 -9.79 54.48 -22.03
N ILE A 248 -10.96 55.10 -21.96
CA ILE A 248 -11.82 55.40 -23.09
C ILE A 248 -12.00 56.91 -23.15
N ILE A 249 -11.76 57.51 -24.32
CA ILE A 249 -11.97 58.93 -24.56
C ILE A 249 -13.09 59.09 -25.59
N THR A 250 -14.09 59.91 -25.28
CA THR A 250 -15.12 60.31 -26.24
C THR A 250 -14.99 61.80 -26.52
N THR A 251 -14.64 62.15 -27.76
CA THR A 251 -14.47 63.55 -28.19
C THR A 251 -15.06 63.74 -29.58
N GLY A 252 -15.71 64.88 -29.83
CA GLY A 252 -16.38 65.17 -31.11
C GLY A 252 -17.45 64.14 -31.51
N GLY A 253 -18.06 63.45 -30.55
CA GLY A 253 -19.05 62.38 -30.79
C GLY A 253 -18.46 61.02 -31.18
N THR A 254 -17.13 60.86 -31.20
CA THR A 254 -16.44 59.59 -31.50
C THR A 254 -15.75 59.03 -30.25
N THR A 255 -15.83 57.72 -30.04
CA THR A 255 -15.23 57.02 -28.91
C THR A 255 -13.94 56.30 -29.32
N TYR A 256 -12.86 56.56 -28.59
CA TYR A 256 -11.53 56.00 -28.75
C TYR A 256 -11.22 55.12 -27.53
N ASN A 257 -11.06 53.81 -27.73
CA ASN A 257 -10.65 52.89 -26.69
C ASN A 257 -9.14 52.70 -26.74
N LEU A 258 -8.43 53.19 -25.73
CA LEU A 258 -6.96 53.17 -25.68
C LEU A 258 -6.40 51.86 -25.11
N GLY A 259 -7.29 50.93 -24.72
CA GLY A 259 -6.90 49.64 -24.18
C GLY A 259 -6.29 49.72 -22.79
N SER A 260 -5.54 48.68 -22.42
CA SER A 260 -4.92 48.55 -21.09
C SER A 260 -3.62 49.36 -21.01
N MET A 261 -3.48 50.19 -19.98
CA MET A 261 -2.36 51.10 -19.79
C MET A 261 -2.05 51.33 -18.31
N SER A 262 -0.79 51.64 -18.01
CA SER A 262 -0.34 51.89 -16.65
C SER A 262 -1.07 53.09 -16.05
N GLN A 263 -1.62 52.93 -14.86
CA GLN A 263 -2.36 53.96 -14.13
C GLN A 263 -1.49 54.50 -13.00
N LEU A 264 -1.13 55.78 -13.07
CA LEU A 264 -0.35 56.44 -12.04
C LEU A 264 -1.22 57.47 -11.30
N PRO A 265 -1.59 57.17 -10.05
CA PRO A 265 -2.12 58.18 -9.15
C PRO A 265 -1.01 59.18 -8.85
N ASP A 266 -1.32 60.46 -9.00
CA ASP A 266 -0.34 61.53 -8.90
C ASP A 266 -1.00 62.77 -8.30
N SER A 267 -0.46 63.24 -7.18
CA SER A 267 -0.90 64.46 -6.51
C SER A 267 0.04 65.63 -6.73
N GLY A 268 1.05 65.50 -7.58
CA GLY A 268 2.07 66.50 -7.86
C GLY A 268 1.68 67.55 -8.91
N ILE A 269 0.95 67.16 -9.97
CA ILE A 269 0.45 68.08 -11.03
C ILE A 269 -1.05 68.29 -10.97
N SER A 270 -1.55 69.35 -11.59
CA SER A 270 -2.96 69.72 -11.54
C SER A 270 -3.86 69.11 -12.64
N TYR A 271 -3.27 68.58 -13.72
CA TYR A 271 -3.95 68.07 -14.93
C TYR A 271 -3.63 66.60 -15.22
N MET A 272 -4.40 65.94 -16.10
CA MET A 272 -4.19 64.54 -16.49
C MET A 272 -3.28 64.44 -17.72
N ILE A 273 -2.41 63.43 -17.76
CA ILE A 273 -1.62 63.06 -18.96
C ILE A 273 -2.03 61.66 -19.40
N VAL A 274 -2.38 61.52 -20.69
CA VAL A 274 -2.69 60.24 -21.34
C VAL A 274 -1.71 60.04 -22.47
N THR A 275 -0.84 59.04 -22.39
CA THR A 275 -0.04 58.59 -23.53
C THR A 275 -0.80 57.51 -24.28
N ALA A 276 -1.36 57.85 -25.43
CA ALA A 276 -2.01 56.91 -26.33
C ALA A 276 -0.95 55.99 -26.98
N PRO A 277 -1.19 54.67 -27.06
CA PRO A 277 -0.33 53.76 -27.82
C PRO A 277 -0.24 54.16 -29.31
N ASP A 278 0.91 53.92 -29.93
CA ASP A 278 1.15 54.22 -31.36
C ASP A 278 -0.02 53.73 -32.25
N GLY A 279 -0.61 54.64 -33.02
CA GLY A 279 -1.77 54.37 -33.91
C GLY A 279 -3.14 54.66 -33.30
N GLY A 280 -3.22 55.09 -32.04
CA GLY A 280 -4.45 55.50 -31.34
C GLY A 280 -4.74 57.00 -31.38
N SER A 281 -4.51 57.69 -32.50
CA SER A 281 -4.54 59.15 -32.61
C SER A 281 -5.87 59.76 -32.18
N VAL A 282 -5.97 60.20 -30.92
CA VAL A 282 -7.12 60.92 -30.39
C VAL A 282 -7.02 62.38 -30.83
N PRO A 283 -8.07 62.99 -31.40
CA PRO A 283 -8.04 64.38 -31.82
C PRO A 283 -7.71 65.32 -30.65
N VAL A 284 -6.71 66.17 -30.84
CA VAL A 284 -6.27 67.19 -29.88
C VAL A 284 -6.35 68.59 -30.50
N GLY A 285 -6.62 69.60 -29.67
CA GLY A 285 -6.65 71.01 -30.04
C GLY A 285 -5.47 71.82 -29.50
N THR A 286 -5.52 73.14 -29.72
CA THR A 286 -4.51 74.13 -29.29
C THR A 286 -4.85 74.79 -27.95
N SER A 287 -5.73 74.19 -27.15
CA SER A 287 -6.18 74.73 -25.85
C SER A 287 -5.12 74.54 -24.74
N HIS A 288 -5.29 75.23 -23.60
CA HIS A 288 -4.43 75.10 -22.42
C HIS A 288 -4.87 73.92 -21.53
N CYS A 289 -3.94 73.01 -21.18
CA CYS A 289 -4.19 71.88 -20.26
C CYS A 289 -3.66 72.12 -18.85
N SER A 290 -2.72 73.04 -18.66
CA SER A 290 -1.98 73.21 -17.40
C SER A 290 -2.13 74.62 -16.86
N ASP A 291 -2.02 74.72 -15.53
CA ASP A 291 -1.89 75.95 -14.76
C ASP A 291 -0.59 76.75 -15.04
N SER A 292 0.38 76.15 -15.73
CA SER A 292 1.63 76.81 -16.13
C SER A 292 1.56 77.40 -17.56
N PRO A 293 1.99 78.66 -17.79
CA PRO A 293 1.91 79.33 -19.09
C PRO A 293 2.66 78.67 -20.28
N GLY A 294 3.51 77.68 -20.02
CA GLY A 294 4.47 77.13 -20.99
C GLY A 294 4.10 75.81 -21.68
N ASN A 295 3.07 75.08 -21.24
CA ASN A 295 2.75 73.74 -21.76
C ASN A 295 1.50 73.79 -22.66
N GLN A 296 1.65 74.28 -23.89
CA GLN A 296 0.53 74.73 -24.75
C GLN A 296 0.10 73.76 -25.87
N GLN A 297 0.42 72.46 -25.82
CA GLN A 297 0.17 71.55 -26.96
C GLN A 297 -0.45 70.19 -26.56
N ASN A 298 -1.28 69.67 -27.47
CA ASN A 298 -1.95 68.36 -27.47
C ASN A 298 -3.05 68.16 -26.41
N CYS A 299 -3.96 69.13 -26.29
CA CYS A 299 -5.04 69.09 -25.31
C CYS A 299 -6.35 68.54 -25.87
N LEU A 300 -7.08 67.73 -25.09
CA LEU A 300 -8.46 67.36 -25.46
C LEU A 300 -9.36 68.60 -25.55
N ALA A 301 -10.29 68.58 -26.51
CA ALA A 301 -11.29 69.64 -26.65
C ALA A 301 -12.26 69.69 -25.45
N ALA A 302 -12.75 70.88 -25.10
CA ALA A 302 -13.82 71.03 -24.11
C ALA A 302 -15.05 70.18 -24.46
N GLY A 303 -15.70 69.62 -23.45
CA GLY A 303 -16.83 68.71 -23.61
C GLY A 303 -16.43 67.25 -23.90
N SER A 304 -15.13 66.94 -24.06
CA SER A 304 -14.66 65.56 -24.19
C SER A 304 -14.89 64.79 -22.90
N THR A 305 -15.36 63.55 -22.98
CA THR A 305 -15.50 62.66 -21.82
C THR A 305 -14.33 61.71 -21.76
N VAL A 306 -13.68 61.60 -20.60
CA VAL A 306 -12.66 60.56 -20.34
C VAL A 306 -13.19 59.63 -19.27
N GLN A 307 -13.12 58.35 -19.57
CA GLN A 307 -13.58 57.26 -18.72
C GLN A 307 -12.41 56.36 -18.43
N VAL A 308 -12.16 56.11 -17.15
CA VAL A 308 -11.11 55.18 -16.73
C VAL A 308 -11.72 54.03 -15.98
N PHE A 309 -11.36 52.82 -16.38
CA PHE A 309 -11.83 51.58 -15.81
C PHE A 309 -10.69 50.93 -15.06
N LEU A 310 -10.95 50.59 -13.80
CA LEU A 310 -10.07 49.69 -13.06
C LEU A 310 -10.37 48.24 -13.48
N PRO A 311 -9.39 47.32 -13.37
CA PRO A 311 -9.56 45.92 -13.70
C PRO A 311 -10.83 45.30 -13.09
N GLY A 312 -11.58 44.57 -13.91
CA GLY A 312 -12.81 43.88 -13.50
C GLY A 312 -14.05 44.76 -13.33
N GLN A 313 -13.92 46.09 -13.39
CA GLN A 313 -15.06 46.99 -13.31
C GLN A 313 -15.82 47.03 -14.65
N THR A 314 -17.14 46.88 -14.59
CA THR A 314 -18.03 47.03 -15.75
C THR A 314 -18.49 48.47 -15.96
N GLN A 315 -18.20 49.34 -15.00
CA GLN A 315 -18.46 50.77 -15.05
C GLN A 315 -17.14 51.52 -14.94
N PRO A 316 -17.04 52.73 -15.51
CA PRO A 316 -15.85 53.55 -15.32
C PRO A 316 -15.71 53.87 -13.83
N ALA A 317 -14.53 53.57 -13.27
CA ALA A 317 -14.19 53.93 -11.90
C ALA A 317 -14.33 55.43 -11.67
N TYR A 318 -14.02 56.21 -12.71
CA TYR A 318 -14.33 57.63 -12.79
C TYR A 318 -14.56 58.02 -14.25
N SER A 319 -15.57 58.88 -14.42
CA SER A 319 -15.91 59.53 -15.69
C SER A 319 -15.99 61.02 -15.44
N PHE A 320 -15.34 61.81 -16.27
CA PHE A 320 -15.40 63.26 -16.19
C PHE A 320 -15.51 63.88 -17.57
N VAL A 321 -16.07 65.09 -17.62
CA VAL A 321 -16.15 65.92 -18.82
C VAL A 321 -15.07 66.96 -18.71
N SER A 322 -14.16 67.00 -19.68
CA SER A 322 -13.12 68.01 -19.77
C SER A 322 -13.76 69.38 -19.98
N ILE A 323 -13.47 70.32 -19.10
CA ILE A 323 -13.78 71.74 -19.26
C ILE A 323 -12.56 72.46 -19.86
N ALA A 324 -12.77 73.36 -20.83
CA ALA A 324 -11.69 74.24 -21.27
C ALA A 324 -11.49 75.36 -20.25
N GLU A 325 -10.22 75.65 -19.95
CA GLU A 325 -9.86 76.89 -19.29
C GLU A 325 -10.13 78.03 -20.29
N GLY A 326 -11.04 78.95 -19.96
CA GLY A 326 -10.99 80.29 -20.54
C GLY A 326 -9.74 81.02 -20.04
N ASN A 327 -9.40 82.18 -20.60
CA ASN A 327 -8.20 82.97 -20.25
C ASN A 327 -8.16 83.51 -18.78
N ASN A 328 -8.85 82.92 -17.81
CA ASN A 328 -8.89 83.36 -16.42
C ASN A 328 -8.71 82.18 -15.44
N PRO A 329 -7.61 82.16 -14.65
CA PRO A 329 -7.33 81.10 -13.68
C PRO A 329 -8.20 81.35 -12.44
N GLN A 330 -9.40 80.79 -12.40
CA GLN A 330 -10.10 80.60 -11.13
C GLN A 330 -9.73 79.23 -10.56
N PRO A 331 -9.64 79.08 -9.23
CA PRO A 331 -9.41 77.78 -8.59
C PRO A 331 -10.63 76.88 -8.85
N SER A 332 -10.57 76.14 -9.97
CA SER A 332 -11.53 75.10 -10.29
C SER A 332 -11.24 73.89 -9.40
N VAL A 333 -12.21 73.54 -8.56
CA VAL A 333 -12.23 72.27 -7.80
C VAL A 333 -12.72 71.11 -8.69
N GLU A 334 -13.02 71.38 -9.97
CA GLU A 334 -13.45 70.39 -10.96
C GLU A 334 -12.26 69.91 -11.81
N PRO A 335 -12.26 68.64 -12.26
CA PRO A 335 -11.17 68.11 -13.09
C PRO A 335 -11.00 68.91 -14.38
N PHE A 336 -9.78 69.40 -14.63
CA PHE A 336 -9.46 70.25 -15.77
C PHE A 336 -8.25 69.71 -16.53
N GLY A 337 -8.23 69.94 -17.85
CA GLY A 337 -7.08 69.65 -18.72
C GLY A 337 -6.72 68.16 -18.84
N VAL A 338 -6.73 67.64 -20.08
CA VAL A 338 -6.18 66.31 -20.39
C VAL A 338 -5.22 66.47 -21.55
N GLN A 339 -3.93 66.30 -21.27
CA GLN A 339 -2.91 66.27 -22.30
C GLN A 339 -2.85 64.86 -22.89
N VAL A 340 -2.97 64.75 -24.21
CA VAL A 340 -2.78 63.47 -24.90
C VAL A 340 -1.44 63.49 -25.62
N THR A 341 -0.59 62.53 -25.34
CA THR A 341 0.68 62.32 -26.05
C THR A 341 0.66 60.98 -26.76
N GLU A 342 1.50 60.79 -27.77
CA GLU A 342 1.67 59.49 -28.43
C GLU A 342 2.98 58.85 -27.97
N GLY A 343 2.96 57.53 -27.79
CA GLY A 343 4.16 56.78 -27.44
C GLY A 343 4.00 55.27 -27.53
N ARG A 344 5.15 54.57 -27.55
CA ARG A 344 5.23 53.11 -27.70
C ARG A 344 4.51 52.32 -26.59
N SER A 345 4.40 52.89 -25.39
CA SER A 345 3.75 52.25 -24.24
C SER A 345 2.68 53.18 -23.68
N GLY A 346 1.45 52.69 -23.57
CA GLY A 346 0.35 53.45 -23.01
C GLY A 346 0.54 53.67 -21.50
N PHE A 347 0.35 54.91 -21.06
CA PHE A 347 0.38 55.27 -19.65
C PHE A 347 -0.55 56.46 -19.37
N THR A 348 -1.11 56.49 -18.17
CA THR A 348 -1.97 57.56 -17.67
C THR A 348 -1.45 58.09 -16.34
N ASN A 349 -1.21 59.40 -16.29
CA ASN A 349 -1.03 60.14 -15.06
C ASN A 349 -2.37 60.81 -14.71
N LEU A 350 -2.95 60.48 -13.56
CA LEU A 350 -4.24 61.05 -13.20
C LEU A 350 -4.15 62.53 -12.90
N GLY A 351 -3.09 63.00 -12.25
CA GLY A 351 -3.03 64.36 -11.73
C GLY A 351 -3.96 64.58 -10.54
N ARG A 352 -3.73 65.69 -9.82
CA ARG A 352 -4.28 66.03 -8.51
C ARG A 352 -5.80 66.19 -8.53
N THR A 353 -6.33 67.00 -9.45
CA THR A 353 -7.78 67.26 -9.54
C THR A 353 -8.59 66.00 -9.86
N TYR A 354 -7.94 64.98 -10.42
CA TYR A 354 -8.51 63.66 -10.65
C TYR A 354 -8.31 62.74 -9.44
N PHE A 355 -7.12 62.76 -8.84
CA PHE A 355 -6.77 61.99 -7.64
C PHE A 355 -7.59 62.38 -6.41
N GLU A 356 -8.03 63.63 -6.28
CA GLU A 356 -8.92 64.10 -5.20
C GLU A 356 -10.29 63.40 -5.16
N ASN A 357 -10.70 62.79 -6.28
CA ASN A 357 -11.92 61.98 -6.39
C ASN A 357 -11.75 60.56 -5.84
N LEU A 358 -10.55 60.21 -5.36
CA LEU A 358 -10.19 58.89 -4.90
C LEU A 358 -9.64 58.97 -3.48
N ASN A 359 -10.10 58.07 -2.62
CA ASN A 359 -9.29 57.62 -1.50
C ASN A 359 -8.33 56.56 -2.08
N TYR A 360 -7.05 56.72 -1.77
CA TYR A 360 -5.99 55.87 -2.30
C TYR A 360 -5.35 55.06 -1.18
N LEU A 361 -5.11 53.78 -1.40
CA LEU A 361 -4.43 52.88 -0.48
C LEU A 361 -3.19 52.30 -1.17
N TYR A 362 -2.10 52.16 -0.41
CA TYR A 362 -0.93 51.39 -0.83
C TYR A 362 -0.49 50.41 0.27
N ASP A 363 -0.50 49.12 -0.08
CA ASP A 363 0.05 48.01 0.69
C ASP A 363 1.35 47.53 0.01
N PRO A 364 2.52 47.91 0.55
CA PRO A 364 3.81 47.49 0.01
C PRO A 364 4.18 46.04 0.34
N VAL A 365 3.53 45.43 1.34
CA VAL A 365 3.88 44.09 1.86
C VAL A 365 3.26 43.03 0.99
N ASN A 366 1.95 43.10 0.78
CA ASN A 366 1.23 42.12 -0.04
C ASN A 366 1.10 42.57 -1.50
N GLY A 367 1.52 43.80 -1.81
CA GLY A 367 1.54 44.35 -3.16
C GLY A 367 0.16 44.73 -3.65
N PHE A 368 -0.54 45.58 -2.92
CA PHE A 368 -1.83 46.10 -3.34
C PHE A 368 -1.82 47.61 -3.46
N VAL A 369 -2.56 48.09 -4.44
CA VAL A 369 -3.15 49.43 -4.39
C VAL A 369 -4.65 49.29 -4.16
N GLY A 370 -5.26 50.28 -3.53
CA GLY A 370 -6.70 50.36 -3.38
C GLY A 370 -7.24 51.69 -3.86
N TYR A 371 -8.42 51.66 -4.45
CA TYR A 371 -9.20 52.85 -4.81
C TYR A 371 -10.59 52.79 -4.21
N GLN A 372 -11.05 53.90 -3.67
CA GLN A 372 -12.43 54.10 -3.25
C GLN A 372 -12.88 55.49 -3.68
N ALA A 373 -14.11 55.63 -4.17
CA ALA A 373 -14.62 56.93 -4.58
C ALA A 373 -14.73 57.87 -3.35
N SER A 374 -14.21 59.10 -3.46
CA SER A 374 -14.26 60.08 -2.37
C SER A 374 -15.55 60.90 -2.33
N GLY A 375 -16.29 60.95 -3.46
CA GLY A 375 -17.54 61.70 -3.61
C GLY A 375 -17.33 63.22 -3.74
N ALA A 376 -16.17 63.66 -4.23
CA ALA A 376 -15.88 65.08 -4.46
C ALA A 376 -16.84 65.72 -5.51
N ARG A 377 -17.01 67.06 -5.43
CA ARG A 377 -17.97 67.79 -6.29
C ARG A 377 -17.51 67.77 -7.76
N GLY A 378 -18.46 67.61 -8.69
CA GLY A 378 -18.22 67.74 -10.13
C GLY A 378 -17.83 66.45 -10.88
N THR A 379 -17.79 65.30 -10.20
CA THR A 379 -17.41 64.01 -10.83
C THR A 379 -18.43 62.89 -10.59
N ASN A 380 -18.49 61.95 -11.54
CA ASN A 380 -19.26 60.71 -11.43
C ASN A 380 -18.28 59.56 -11.14
N GLY A 381 -17.79 59.47 -9.90
CA GLY A 381 -16.97 58.37 -9.44
C GLY A 381 -17.82 57.23 -8.88
N PHE A 382 -17.74 56.04 -9.48
CA PHE A 382 -18.38 54.83 -8.97
C PHE A 382 -17.39 53.67 -9.02
N ILE A 383 -16.94 53.22 -7.85
CA ILE A 383 -15.98 52.12 -7.72
C ILE A 383 -16.67 50.99 -6.97
N ILE A 384 -16.85 49.86 -7.65
CA ILE A 384 -17.36 48.64 -7.04
C ILE A 384 -16.22 48.02 -6.23
N PRO A 385 -16.36 47.81 -4.91
CA PRO A 385 -15.32 47.14 -4.14
C PRO A 385 -15.18 45.68 -4.60
N MET A 386 -13.95 45.29 -4.94
CA MET A 386 -13.59 43.97 -5.46
C MET A 386 -12.09 43.72 -5.31
N LEU A 387 -11.67 42.47 -5.53
CA LEU A 387 -10.26 42.08 -5.59
C LEU A 387 -9.87 41.80 -7.03
N ALA A 388 -8.97 42.58 -7.62
CA ALA A 388 -8.32 42.24 -8.88
C ALA A 388 -7.00 41.52 -8.57
N LEU A 389 -6.92 40.22 -8.85
CA LEU A 389 -5.81 39.36 -8.42
C LEU A 389 -5.02 38.80 -9.61
N GLN A 390 -3.73 38.54 -9.38
CA GLN A 390 -2.81 37.96 -10.34
C GLN A 390 -1.54 37.40 -9.69
N GLY A 391 -0.79 36.55 -10.39
CA GLY A 391 0.51 36.11 -9.93
C GLY A 391 0.41 35.18 -8.72
N THR A 392 1.24 35.37 -7.70
CA THR A 392 1.20 34.55 -6.47
C THR A 392 0.66 35.37 -5.30
N LEU A 393 -0.32 34.83 -4.58
CA LEU A 393 -0.91 35.45 -3.40
C LEU A 393 -0.77 34.52 -2.19
N ASN A 394 -0.12 35.00 -1.13
CA ASN A 394 -0.06 34.31 0.15
C ASN A 394 -1.21 34.79 1.02
N LEU A 395 -2.01 33.87 1.54
CA LEU A 395 -3.16 34.18 2.39
C LEU A 395 -2.92 33.71 3.82
N PRO A 396 -3.32 34.50 4.84
CA PRO A 396 -3.22 34.12 6.25
C PRO A 396 -4.20 32.99 6.59
N ASP A 397 -3.99 32.32 7.72
CA ASP A 397 -4.95 31.32 8.21
C ASP A 397 -6.28 31.96 8.62
N GLN A 398 -7.35 31.20 8.42
CA GLN A 398 -8.73 31.62 8.53
C GLN A 398 -9.08 32.80 7.61
N PHE A 399 -8.38 32.98 6.48
CA PHE A 399 -8.69 34.04 5.53
C PHE A 399 -10.14 33.94 5.06
N ARG A 400 -10.83 35.06 4.97
CA ARG A 400 -12.20 35.15 4.49
C ARG A 400 -12.40 36.48 3.79
N THR A 401 -13.06 36.43 2.64
CA THR A 401 -13.53 37.64 1.96
C THR A 401 -14.86 37.41 1.26
N ASP A 402 -15.72 38.42 1.31
CA ASP A 402 -16.98 38.49 0.57
C ASP A 402 -16.86 39.35 -0.71
N PHE A 403 -15.65 39.81 -1.06
CA PHE A 403 -15.44 40.59 -2.27
C PHE A 403 -15.61 39.73 -3.53
N PRO A 404 -16.29 40.24 -4.57
CA PRO A 404 -16.12 39.74 -5.92
C PRO A 404 -14.64 39.80 -6.30
N THR A 405 -14.16 38.79 -7.02
CA THR A 405 -12.77 38.69 -7.44
C THR A 405 -12.69 38.66 -8.96
N PHE A 406 -11.76 39.42 -9.53
CA PHE A 406 -11.43 39.43 -10.94
C PHE A 406 -10.00 38.93 -11.14
N LEU A 407 -9.82 37.82 -11.85
CA LEU A 407 -8.51 37.27 -12.19
C LEU A 407 -7.98 37.96 -13.45
N MET A 408 -7.11 38.95 -13.26
CA MET A 408 -6.49 39.70 -14.36
C MET A 408 -5.60 38.79 -15.23
N SER A 409 -4.94 37.83 -14.58
CA SER A 409 -4.17 36.75 -15.19
C SER A 409 -4.23 35.52 -14.26
N ASN A 410 -3.43 34.49 -14.56
CA ASN A 410 -3.33 33.31 -13.69
C ASN A 410 -2.92 33.71 -12.27
N LEU A 411 -3.65 33.19 -11.29
CA LEU A 411 -3.44 33.38 -9.86
C LEU A 411 -3.04 32.04 -9.23
N THR A 412 -1.95 32.04 -8.47
CA THR A 412 -1.54 30.95 -7.57
C THR A 412 -1.77 31.38 -6.14
N VAL A 413 -2.71 30.71 -5.46
CA VAL A 413 -2.99 30.93 -4.04
C VAL A 413 -2.14 29.99 -3.19
N GLN A 414 -1.43 30.56 -2.22
CA GLN A 414 -0.74 29.86 -1.16
C GLN A 414 -1.46 30.13 0.16
N GLN A 415 -2.36 29.21 0.55
CA GLN A 415 -3.10 29.35 1.78
C GLN A 415 -2.28 28.81 2.96
N ASN A 416 -2.05 29.64 3.99
CA ASN A 416 -1.59 29.15 5.28
C ASN A 416 -2.81 28.63 6.03
N GLY A 417 -2.93 27.32 6.29
CA GLY A 417 -4.12 26.76 6.96
C GLY A 417 -5.36 26.74 6.06
N SER A 418 -6.46 27.40 6.44
CA SER A 418 -7.72 27.42 5.67
C SER A 418 -8.21 28.82 5.34
N GLY A 419 -8.80 29.01 4.16
CA GLY A 419 -9.39 30.27 3.74
C GLY A 419 -10.62 30.12 2.84
N VAL A 420 -11.38 31.20 2.69
CA VAL A 420 -12.64 31.25 1.93
C VAL A 420 -12.72 32.49 1.05
N LEU A 421 -12.92 32.27 -0.26
CA LEU A 421 -13.35 33.28 -1.22
C LEU A 421 -14.86 33.13 -1.44
N HIS A 422 -15.67 33.89 -0.70
CA HIS A 422 -17.14 33.78 -0.77
C HIS A 422 -17.73 34.46 -2.00
N GLY A 423 -17.12 35.55 -2.48
CA GLY A 423 -17.59 36.27 -3.66
C GLY A 423 -17.44 35.48 -4.96
N SER A 424 -18.11 35.93 -6.02
CA SER A 424 -17.92 35.38 -7.37
C SER A 424 -16.52 35.67 -7.89
N ILE A 425 -15.93 34.72 -8.62
CA ILE A 425 -14.64 34.90 -9.28
C ILE A 425 -14.86 34.95 -10.79
N THR A 426 -14.36 35.99 -11.45
CA THR A 426 -14.52 36.23 -12.89
C THR A 426 -13.18 36.56 -13.54
N GLY A 427 -13.14 36.65 -14.88
CA GLY A 427 -11.96 37.09 -15.62
C GLY A 427 -11.26 35.99 -16.43
N PRO A 428 -10.29 36.37 -17.27
CA PRO A 428 -9.64 35.45 -18.18
C PRO A 428 -8.62 34.52 -17.51
N GLY A 429 -8.14 34.86 -16.31
CA GLY A 429 -7.12 34.09 -15.60
C GLY A 429 -7.60 32.74 -15.05
N GLY A 430 -6.66 31.83 -14.84
CA GLY A 430 -6.86 30.57 -14.13
C GLY A 430 -6.56 30.67 -12.64
N LEU A 431 -7.16 29.78 -11.85
CA LEU A 431 -6.93 29.67 -10.42
C LEU A 431 -6.10 28.41 -10.11
N THR A 432 -4.96 28.57 -9.48
CA THR A 432 -4.12 27.47 -8.97
C THR A 432 -4.08 27.50 -7.45
N LEU A 433 -4.42 26.40 -6.79
CA LEU A 433 -4.11 26.20 -5.37
C LEU A 433 -2.76 25.52 -5.23
N GLY A 434 -1.79 26.20 -4.62
CA GLY A 434 -0.45 25.68 -4.38
C GLY A 434 -0.31 24.86 -3.09
N ARG A 435 -0.95 25.32 -2.01
CA ARG A 435 -0.94 24.68 -0.68
C ARG A 435 -2.09 25.20 0.20
N GLY A 436 -2.38 24.47 1.28
CA GLY A 436 -3.43 24.81 2.25
C GLY A 436 -4.84 24.49 1.77
N ASN A 437 -5.86 24.97 2.49
CA ASN A 437 -7.26 24.64 2.23
C ASN A 437 -8.02 25.89 1.75
N LEU A 438 -8.54 25.88 0.54
CA LEU A 438 -9.30 27.01 -0.02
C LEU A 438 -10.73 26.60 -0.31
N THR A 439 -11.71 27.38 0.14
CA THR A 439 -13.12 27.21 -0.23
C THR A 439 -13.58 28.32 -1.15
N LEU A 440 -14.22 27.96 -2.27
CA LEU A 440 -14.89 28.90 -3.18
C LEU A 440 -16.40 28.85 -2.89
N GLY A 441 -16.94 29.96 -2.38
CA GLY A 441 -18.33 30.06 -1.96
C GLY A 441 -19.28 30.56 -3.06
N GLY A 442 -18.78 31.35 -4.00
CA GLY A 442 -19.56 32.05 -5.01
C GLY A 442 -19.62 31.34 -6.36
N ALA A 443 -20.57 31.77 -7.20
CA ALA A 443 -20.66 31.35 -8.59
C ALA A 443 -19.52 31.98 -9.40
N SER A 444 -18.53 31.16 -9.78
CA SER A 444 -17.33 31.61 -10.46
C SER A 444 -17.38 31.26 -11.96
N SER A 445 -17.03 32.23 -12.79
CA SER A 445 -17.09 32.14 -14.26
C SER A 445 -15.77 32.54 -14.92
N TYR A 446 -14.65 32.42 -14.20
CA TYR A 446 -13.32 32.61 -14.81
C TYR A 446 -13.03 31.49 -15.80
N THR A 447 -12.25 31.80 -16.84
CA THR A 447 -12.10 30.89 -18.00
C THR A 447 -10.73 30.22 -18.11
N GLY A 448 -9.74 30.61 -17.30
CA GLY A 448 -8.38 30.06 -17.38
C GLY A 448 -8.21 28.68 -16.72
N GLY A 449 -9.30 28.06 -16.26
CA GLY A 449 -9.30 26.75 -15.60
C GLY A 449 -8.85 26.76 -14.15
N THR A 450 -9.04 25.63 -13.48
CA THR A 450 -8.74 25.42 -12.06
C THR A 450 -7.69 24.33 -11.90
N THR A 451 -6.60 24.62 -11.19
CA THR A 451 -5.54 23.64 -10.91
C THR A 451 -5.33 23.48 -9.40
N VAL A 452 -5.16 22.25 -8.94
CA VAL A 452 -4.78 21.94 -7.55
C VAL A 452 -3.43 21.21 -7.58
N ASN A 453 -2.38 21.90 -7.15
CA ASN A 453 -1.02 21.35 -7.04
C ASN A 453 -0.75 20.76 -5.65
N GLY A 454 -1.45 21.24 -4.63
CA GLY A 454 -1.36 20.74 -3.26
C GLY A 454 -2.45 21.32 -2.37
N GLY A 455 -2.67 20.71 -1.19
CA GLY A 455 -3.71 21.14 -0.26
C GLY A 455 -5.11 20.63 -0.62
N LEU A 456 -6.17 21.33 -0.21
CA LEU A 456 -7.57 20.98 -0.47
C LEU A 456 -8.34 22.17 -1.04
N LEU A 457 -8.80 22.08 -2.29
CA LEU A 457 -9.76 23.02 -2.86
C LEU A 457 -11.18 22.49 -2.65
N THR A 458 -12.08 23.31 -2.13
CA THR A 458 -13.50 22.96 -1.95
C THR A 458 -14.40 23.95 -2.68
N ILE A 459 -15.32 23.46 -3.51
CA ILE A 459 -16.44 24.26 -4.00
C ILE A 459 -17.58 24.07 -3.01
N ALA A 460 -18.06 25.17 -2.42
CA ALA A 460 -19.21 25.12 -1.51
C ALA A 460 -20.48 24.68 -2.25
N ASN A 461 -21.53 24.31 -1.51
CA ASN A 461 -22.81 23.91 -2.08
C ASN A 461 -23.51 25.02 -2.91
N THR A 462 -23.23 26.29 -2.61
CA THR A 462 -23.69 27.45 -3.39
C THR A 462 -22.70 27.88 -4.47
N GLY A 463 -21.51 27.28 -4.51
CA GLY A 463 -20.43 27.66 -5.39
C GLY A 463 -20.52 26.99 -6.76
N SER A 464 -19.91 27.61 -7.76
CA SER A 464 -19.69 26.98 -9.05
C SER A 464 -18.37 27.40 -9.68
N ILE A 465 -17.83 26.58 -10.57
CA ILE A 465 -16.70 26.91 -11.45
C ILE A 465 -16.99 26.50 -12.90
N LEU A 466 -16.22 27.07 -13.82
CA LEU A 466 -16.32 26.82 -15.25
C LEU A 466 -14.97 26.36 -15.82
N GLY A 467 -14.99 25.44 -16.78
CA GLY A 467 -13.83 25.09 -17.60
C GLY A 467 -13.00 23.93 -17.04
N ASP A 468 -11.75 23.84 -17.49
CA ASP A 468 -10.86 22.71 -17.19
C ASP A 468 -10.50 22.63 -15.70
N VAL A 469 -10.42 21.41 -15.18
CA VAL A 469 -10.01 21.12 -13.80
C VAL A 469 -8.85 20.14 -13.81
N THR A 470 -7.71 20.50 -13.22
CA THR A 470 -6.55 19.61 -13.09
C THR A 470 -6.19 19.43 -11.63
N VAL A 471 -6.15 18.19 -11.14
CA VAL A 471 -5.69 17.84 -9.78
C VAL A 471 -4.37 17.09 -9.90
N ASN A 472 -3.26 17.82 -9.72
CA ASN A 472 -1.89 17.30 -9.79
C ASN A 472 -1.46 16.62 -8.48
N GLY A 473 -1.88 17.19 -7.35
CA GLY A 473 -1.59 16.69 -6.01
C GLY A 473 -2.50 17.35 -4.99
N GLY A 474 -2.87 16.64 -3.92
CA GLY A 474 -3.86 17.11 -2.95
C GLY A 474 -5.30 16.72 -3.29
N GLY A 475 -6.27 17.45 -2.76
CA GLY A 475 -7.70 17.17 -2.86
C GLY A 475 -8.51 18.26 -3.54
N PHE A 476 -9.51 17.87 -4.31
CA PHE A 476 -10.58 18.73 -4.79
C PHE A 476 -11.92 18.13 -4.34
N VAL A 477 -12.71 18.88 -3.57
CA VAL A 477 -14.08 18.51 -3.19
C VAL A 477 -15.09 19.44 -3.87
N ASN A 478 -15.94 18.89 -4.73
CA ASN A 478 -17.06 19.61 -5.31
C ASN A 478 -18.35 19.32 -4.54
N ASN A 479 -18.83 20.28 -3.74
CA ASN A 479 -20.19 20.22 -3.18
C ASN A 479 -21.21 21.03 -4.01
N GLY A 480 -20.74 21.82 -4.98
CA GLY A 480 -21.54 22.71 -5.82
C GLY A 480 -21.63 22.23 -7.26
N THR A 481 -21.31 23.10 -8.22
CA THR A 481 -21.37 22.80 -9.67
C THR A 481 -20.05 23.05 -10.40
N ILE A 482 -19.59 22.09 -11.19
CA ILE A 482 -18.54 22.27 -12.20
C ILE A 482 -19.23 22.19 -13.58
N ALA A 483 -19.08 23.21 -14.42
CA ALA A 483 -19.76 23.28 -15.72
C ALA A 483 -18.80 23.68 -16.86
N GLY A 484 -19.32 23.69 -18.10
CA GLY A 484 -18.64 24.29 -19.26
C GLY A 484 -17.91 23.31 -20.17
N ASN A 485 -18.11 22.00 -20.01
CA ASN A 485 -17.46 20.97 -20.84
C ASN A 485 -15.92 21.02 -20.83
N GLY A 486 -15.32 21.54 -19.76
CA GLY A 486 -13.88 21.46 -19.58
C GLY A 486 -13.41 20.02 -19.31
N LEU A 487 -12.13 19.76 -19.61
CA LEU A 487 -11.47 18.53 -19.24
C LEU A 487 -11.14 18.55 -17.74
N LEU A 488 -11.65 17.56 -17.03
CA LEU A 488 -11.31 17.20 -15.67
C LEU A 488 -10.28 16.07 -15.69
N THR A 489 -9.09 16.37 -15.19
CA THR A 489 -7.96 15.44 -15.07
C THR A 489 -7.55 15.29 -13.62
N VAL A 490 -7.56 14.06 -13.12
CA VAL A 490 -7.00 13.70 -11.80
C VAL A 490 -5.72 12.92 -12.05
N ASN A 491 -4.57 13.54 -11.80
CA ASN A 491 -3.27 12.89 -11.95
C ASN A 491 -2.95 12.00 -10.75
N ALA A 492 -1.94 11.14 -10.90
CA ALA A 492 -1.47 10.29 -9.81
C ALA A 492 -1.06 11.14 -8.58
N GLY A 493 -1.57 10.78 -7.40
CA GLY A 493 -1.39 11.56 -6.16
C GLY A 493 -2.46 12.64 -5.92
N GLY A 494 -3.31 12.92 -6.89
CA GLY A 494 -4.51 13.75 -6.75
C GLY A 494 -5.74 12.96 -6.27
N SER A 495 -6.65 13.67 -5.60
CA SER A 495 -7.95 13.15 -5.17
C SER A 495 -9.08 14.11 -5.56
N PHE A 496 -10.11 13.61 -6.23
CA PHE A 496 -11.31 14.34 -6.59
C PHE A 496 -12.55 13.68 -5.99
N VAL A 497 -13.36 14.46 -5.29
CA VAL A 497 -14.62 14.02 -4.68
C VAL A 497 -15.75 14.90 -5.20
N ASN A 498 -16.71 14.32 -5.90
CA ASN A 498 -17.94 14.98 -6.31
C ASN A 498 -19.11 14.60 -5.40
N ASN A 499 -19.59 15.55 -4.61
CA ASN A 499 -20.85 15.47 -3.87
C ASN A 499 -21.98 16.28 -4.52
N GLY A 500 -21.64 17.16 -5.47
CA GLY A 500 -22.58 18.02 -6.19
C GLY A 500 -22.81 17.55 -7.63
N THR A 501 -22.77 18.51 -8.56
CA THR A 501 -22.93 18.25 -10.01
C THR A 501 -21.64 18.56 -10.75
N VAL A 502 -21.22 17.64 -11.62
CA VAL A 502 -20.25 17.90 -12.70
C VAL A 502 -20.98 17.76 -14.02
N ASP A 503 -20.97 18.82 -14.83
CA ASP A 503 -21.65 18.87 -16.13
C ASP A 503 -20.65 19.10 -17.27
N THR A 504 -20.12 17.97 -17.77
CA THR A 504 -19.06 17.92 -18.81
C THR A 504 -19.32 16.82 -19.86
N PRO A 505 -20.54 16.71 -20.43
CA PRO A 505 -20.95 15.59 -21.28
C PRO A 505 -20.13 15.38 -22.56
N LEU A 506 -19.43 16.41 -23.04
CA LEU A 506 -18.73 16.37 -24.33
C LEU A 506 -17.27 15.88 -24.25
N GLN A 507 -16.75 15.57 -23.05
CA GLN A 507 -15.35 15.20 -22.85
C GLN A 507 -15.23 13.88 -22.08
N TRP A 508 -14.16 13.13 -22.37
CA TRP A 508 -13.73 12.01 -21.54
C TRP A 508 -12.87 12.54 -20.41
N GLN A 509 -13.31 12.31 -19.18
CA GLN A 509 -12.64 12.74 -17.97
C GLN A 509 -11.59 11.71 -17.58
N ILE A 510 -10.40 12.16 -17.19
CA ILE A 510 -9.24 11.28 -17.02
C ILE A 510 -8.93 11.13 -15.54
N ASN A 511 -8.84 9.90 -15.05
CA ASN A 511 -8.42 9.60 -13.69
C ASN A 511 -7.20 8.66 -13.68
N SER A 512 -6.10 9.10 -13.10
CA SER A 512 -4.94 8.28 -12.70
C SER A 512 -4.67 8.36 -11.20
N GLY A 513 -5.51 9.07 -10.44
CA GLY A 513 -5.44 9.24 -8.98
C GLY A 513 -6.64 8.57 -8.28
N SER A 514 -7.25 9.30 -7.34
CA SER A 514 -8.49 8.89 -6.66
C SER A 514 -9.68 9.72 -7.15
N PHE A 515 -10.74 9.05 -7.62
CA PHE A 515 -11.98 9.68 -8.08
C PHE A 515 -13.16 9.10 -7.32
N THR A 516 -13.95 9.95 -6.65
CA THR A 516 -15.18 9.53 -5.96
C THR A 516 -16.35 10.36 -6.46
N ASN A 517 -17.39 9.69 -6.96
CA ASN A 517 -18.65 10.30 -7.33
C ASN A 517 -19.77 9.86 -6.38
N ASN A 518 -20.25 10.80 -5.55
CA ASN A 518 -21.42 10.65 -4.68
C ASN A 518 -22.64 11.41 -5.21
N GLY A 519 -22.43 12.38 -6.10
CA GLY A 519 -23.49 13.20 -6.70
C GLY A 519 -23.81 12.81 -8.15
N THR A 520 -24.07 13.82 -8.98
CA THR A 520 -24.33 13.66 -10.42
C THR A 520 -23.08 14.01 -11.20
N PHE A 521 -22.61 13.08 -12.04
CA PHE A 521 -21.50 13.27 -12.97
C PHE A 521 -22.01 13.07 -14.39
N ASN A 522 -22.33 14.19 -15.05
CA ASN A 522 -22.73 14.19 -16.45
C ASN A 522 -21.51 14.23 -17.36
N GLY A 523 -20.97 13.06 -17.69
CA GLY A 523 -19.74 12.91 -18.47
C GLY A 523 -19.22 11.47 -18.48
N SER A 524 -18.33 11.16 -19.42
CA SER A 524 -17.70 9.83 -19.53
C SER A 524 -16.36 9.82 -18.78
N VAL A 525 -15.95 8.67 -18.23
CA VAL A 525 -14.73 8.55 -17.40
C VAL A 525 -13.78 7.48 -17.94
N ALA A 526 -12.54 7.89 -18.21
CA ALA A 526 -11.42 7.00 -18.46
C ALA A 526 -10.59 6.85 -17.17
N ASN A 527 -10.70 5.69 -16.53
CA ASN A 527 -10.07 5.37 -15.26
C ASN A 527 -8.81 4.50 -15.45
N ALA A 528 -7.69 4.95 -14.91
CA ALA A 528 -6.43 4.21 -14.75
C ALA A 528 -5.95 4.21 -13.28
N GLY A 529 -6.74 4.78 -12.36
CA GLY A 529 -6.47 4.82 -10.92
C GLY A 529 -7.59 4.16 -10.09
N LEU A 530 -7.86 4.70 -8.91
CA LEU A 530 -8.98 4.28 -8.06
C LEU A 530 -10.20 5.14 -8.36
N ALA A 531 -11.32 4.51 -8.67
CA ALA A 531 -12.60 5.17 -8.89
C ALA A 531 -13.72 4.51 -8.07
N VAL A 532 -14.57 5.32 -7.45
CA VAL A 532 -15.77 4.87 -6.74
C VAL A 532 -16.97 5.68 -7.21
N ASN A 533 -18.05 5.01 -7.58
CA ASN A 533 -19.32 5.62 -7.93
C ASN A 533 -20.43 5.12 -6.99
N THR A 534 -20.91 6.00 -6.13
CA THR A 534 -22.10 5.79 -5.28
C THR A 534 -23.30 6.62 -5.75
N GLY A 535 -23.06 7.67 -6.54
CA GLY A 535 -24.08 8.50 -7.18
C GLY A 535 -24.43 8.06 -8.60
N THR A 536 -24.67 9.03 -9.49
CA THR A 536 -25.02 8.79 -10.89
C THR A 536 -23.93 9.31 -11.82
N LEU A 537 -23.43 8.44 -12.69
CA LEU A 537 -22.53 8.77 -13.81
C LEU A 537 -23.33 8.53 -15.09
N THR A 538 -23.60 9.55 -15.89
CA THR A 538 -24.47 9.43 -17.08
C THR A 538 -23.74 9.11 -18.39
N GLY A 539 -22.41 9.17 -18.38
CA GLY A 539 -21.57 8.77 -19.51
C GLY A 539 -21.10 7.33 -19.43
N SER A 540 -20.24 6.96 -20.38
CA SER A 540 -19.60 5.63 -20.41
C SER A 540 -18.34 5.60 -19.54
N VAL A 541 -17.94 4.41 -19.13
CA VAL A 541 -16.71 4.17 -18.36
C VAL A 541 -15.74 3.31 -19.16
N ILE A 542 -14.50 3.77 -19.28
CA ILE A 542 -13.37 2.93 -19.69
C ILE A 542 -12.54 2.71 -18.42
N ASN A 543 -12.49 1.48 -17.93
CA ASN A 543 -11.61 1.11 -16.83
C ASN A 543 -10.37 0.42 -17.41
N GLY A 544 -9.26 1.16 -17.52
CA GLY A 544 -7.99 0.67 -18.06
C GLY A 544 -7.38 -0.43 -17.21
N SER A 545 -6.28 -1.04 -17.68
CA SER A 545 -5.69 -2.24 -17.08
C SER A 545 -5.22 -2.06 -15.63
N SER A 546 -4.81 -0.85 -15.24
CA SER A 546 -4.43 -0.51 -13.87
C SER A 546 -5.59 0.05 -13.04
N GLY A 547 -6.77 0.21 -13.66
CA GLY A 547 -7.92 0.83 -13.05
C GLY A 547 -8.65 -0.11 -12.09
N VAL A 548 -9.01 0.43 -10.93
CA VAL A 548 -9.89 -0.19 -9.95
C VAL A 548 -11.15 0.65 -9.87
N PHE A 549 -12.30 0.07 -10.20
CA PHE A 549 -13.59 0.78 -10.20
C PHE A 549 -14.60 0.04 -9.33
N GLY A 550 -15.14 0.72 -8.31
CA GLY A 550 -16.26 0.23 -7.50
C GLY A 550 -17.55 0.99 -7.83
N ASN A 551 -18.59 0.29 -8.26
CA ASN A 551 -19.90 0.88 -8.51
C ASN A 551 -20.94 0.34 -7.52
N THR A 552 -21.52 1.20 -6.70
CA THR A 552 -22.74 0.92 -5.91
C THR A 552 -23.92 1.81 -6.31
N GLY A 553 -23.65 2.85 -7.10
CA GLY A 553 -24.67 3.74 -7.68
C GLY A 553 -25.09 3.31 -9.09
N THR A 554 -25.27 4.30 -9.96
CA THR A 554 -25.70 4.10 -11.35
C THR A 554 -24.63 4.57 -12.32
N VAL A 555 -24.28 3.72 -13.28
CA VAL A 555 -23.59 4.08 -14.52
C VAL A 555 -24.61 4.00 -15.65
N ASP A 556 -25.13 5.14 -16.08
CA ASP A 556 -26.11 5.24 -17.17
C ASP A 556 -25.43 5.30 -18.54
N GLY A 557 -24.53 4.34 -18.79
CA GLY A 557 -23.72 4.26 -20.00
C GLY A 557 -23.08 2.88 -20.14
N GLY A 558 -22.25 2.70 -21.17
CA GLY A 558 -21.51 1.46 -21.38
C GLY A 558 -20.23 1.38 -20.53
N VAL A 559 -19.77 0.16 -20.25
CA VAL A 559 -18.50 -0.09 -19.54
C VAL A 559 -17.58 -0.95 -20.40
N ALA A 560 -16.38 -0.45 -20.65
CA ALA A 560 -15.27 -1.24 -21.18
C ALA A 560 -14.24 -1.46 -20.06
N ASN A 561 -14.12 -2.70 -19.58
CA ASN A 561 -13.26 -3.04 -18.45
C ASN A 561 -12.04 -3.85 -18.88
N MET A 562 -10.85 -3.32 -18.62
CA MET A 562 -9.55 -4.00 -18.77
C MET A 562 -8.85 -4.21 -17.41
N GLY A 563 -9.32 -3.56 -16.35
CA GLY A 563 -8.81 -3.66 -14.98
C GLY A 563 -9.73 -4.43 -14.05
N PHE A 564 -9.87 -4.00 -12.80
CA PHE A 564 -10.82 -4.55 -11.83
C PHE A 564 -12.06 -3.68 -11.72
N PHE A 565 -13.24 -4.24 -11.98
CA PHE A 565 -14.53 -3.56 -11.88
C PHE A 565 -15.48 -4.36 -10.99
N ALA A 566 -15.81 -3.84 -9.81
CA ALA A 566 -16.83 -4.42 -8.93
C ALA A 566 -18.16 -3.67 -9.12
N ASN A 567 -19.16 -4.33 -9.69
CA ASN A 567 -20.49 -3.80 -9.86
C ASN A 567 -21.45 -4.36 -8.81
N ASN A 568 -21.81 -3.53 -7.84
CA ASN A 568 -22.86 -3.78 -6.84
C ASN A 568 -24.06 -2.83 -7.00
N GLY A 569 -24.04 -1.97 -8.02
CA GLY A 569 -25.10 -1.05 -8.37
C GLY A 569 -25.76 -1.43 -9.70
N THR A 570 -26.08 -0.41 -10.51
CA THR A 570 -26.69 -0.57 -11.84
C THR A 570 -25.76 -0.02 -12.91
N ILE A 571 -25.56 -0.78 -13.98
CA ILE A 571 -25.04 -0.31 -15.26
C ILE A 571 -26.19 -0.40 -16.25
N THR A 572 -26.62 0.67 -16.92
CA THR A 572 -27.77 0.60 -17.84
C THR A 572 -27.37 0.13 -19.24
N GLY A 573 -26.13 0.40 -19.66
CA GLY A 573 -25.60 0.06 -20.98
C GLY A 573 -24.93 -1.31 -21.05
N ASN A 574 -24.22 -1.52 -22.16
CA ASN A 574 -23.46 -2.74 -22.44
C ASN A 574 -22.15 -2.79 -21.64
N VAL A 575 -21.70 -3.99 -21.29
CA VAL A 575 -20.43 -4.23 -20.62
C VAL A 575 -19.54 -5.14 -21.48
N THR A 576 -18.32 -4.69 -21.77
CA THR A 576 -17.26 -5.52 -22.35
C THR A 576 -16.17 -5.72 -21.31
N ASN A 577 -15.96 -6.96 -20.87
CA ASN A 577 -14.99 -7.33 -19.86
C ASN A 577 -13.79 -8.09 -20.43
N LEU A 578 -12.63 -7.45 -20.42
CA LEU A 578 -11.31 -8.00 -20.72
C LEU A 578 -10.46 -8.22 -19.44
N GLY A 579 -10.83 -7.56 -18.33
CA GLY A 579 -10.19 -7.67 -17.02
C GLY A 579 -10.96 -8.56 -16.05
N VAL A 580 -11.16 -8.10 -14.82
CA VAL A 580 -11.99 -8.75 -13.79
C VAL A 580 -13.28 -7.96 -13.60
N LEU A 581 -14.43 -8.61 -13.80
CA LEU A 581 -15.74 -8.09 -13.44
C LEU A 581 -16.32 -8.91 -12.29
N SER A 582 -16.65 -8.26 -11.18
CA SER A 582 -17.22 -8.89 -9.99
C SER A 582 -18.44 -8.16 -9.43
N GLY A 583 -19.02 -8.67 -8.35
CA GLY A 583 -20.14 -8.05 -7.63
C GLY A 583 -21.50 -8.64 -7.96
N SER A 584 -22.54 -8.16 -7.27
CA SER A 584 -23.91 -8.67 -7.36
C SER A 584 -24.90 -7.69 -8.01
N GLY A 585 -24.39 -6.73 -8.78
CA GLY A 585 -25.18 -5.68 -9.41
C GLY A 585 -25.96 -6.13 -10.65
N THR A 586 -26.60 -5.15 -11.30
CA THR A 586 -27.37 -5.35 -12.53
C THR A 586 -26.66 -4.69 -13.72
N ILE A 587 -26.70 -5.37 -14.86
CA ILE A 587 -26.29 -4.87 -16.18
C ILE A 587 -27.55 -4.83 -17.07
N GLY A 588 -27.91 -3.65 -17.55
CA GLY A 588 -29.09 -3.39 -18.37
C GLY A 588 -28.91 -3.78 -19.84
N GLY A 589 -27.68 -3.73 -20.34
CA GLY A 589 -27.34 -4.12 -21.71
C GLY A 589 -26.80 -5.55 -21.84
N ASP A 590 -26.08 -5.78 -22.92
CA ASP A 590 -25.35 -7.03 -23.17
C ASP A 590 -24.07 -7.09 -22.34
N LEU A 591 -23.69 -8.29 -21.89
CA LEU A 591 -22.40 -8.59 -21.24
C LEU A 591 -21.55 -9.46 -22.16
N ILE A 592 -20.44 -8.90 -22.66
CA ILE A 592 -19.41 -9.62 -23.40
C ILE A 592 -18.23 -9.86 -22.47
N ASN A 593 -17.90 -11.12 -22.19
CA ASN A 593 -16.79 -11.50 -21.33
C ASN A 593 -15.68 -12.25 -22.11
N THR A 594 -14.46 -11.74 -22.03
CA THR A 594 -13.23 -12.41 -22.48
C THR A 594 -12.16 -12.48 -21.38
N GLY A 595 -12.42 -11.83 -20.23
CA GLY A 595 -11.58 -11.87 -19.03
C GLY A 595 -12.12 -12.82 -17.96
N LEU A 596 -12.00 -12.41 -16.69
CA LEU A 596 -12.57 -13.11 -15.54
C LEU A 596 -13.92 -12.47 -15.16
N LEU A 597 -14.97 -13.27 -15.15
CA LEU A 597 -16.27 -12.91 -14.56
C LEU A 597 -16.43 -13.68 -13.25
N ALA A 598 -16.55 -12.97 -12.14
CA ALA A 598 -16.75 -13.53 -10.80
C ALA A 598 -18.03 -12.92 -10.17
N PRO A 599 -19.23 -13.40 -10.55
CA PRO A 599 -20.47 -12.86 -10.02
C PRO A 599 -20.56 -13.03 -8.51
N GLY A 600 -21.16 -12.08 -7.81
CA GLY A 600 -21.45 -12.19 -6.37
C GLY A 600 -20.52 -11.38 -5.46
N ASN A 601 -20.79 -11.50 -4.16
CA ASN A 601 -19.94 -11.07 -3.05
C ASN A 601 -19.79 -12.25 -2.06
N SER A 602 -19.71 -13.48 -2.59
CA SER A 602 -19.47 -14.75 -1.87
C SER A 602 -20.48 -15.07 -0.75
N ILE A 603 -21.66 -15.64 -1.00
CA ILE A 603 -22.31 -16.10 -2.24
C ILE A 603 -23.32 -15.05 -2.74
N GLY A 604 -23.34 -14.73 -4.04
CA GLY A 604 -24.25 -13.73 -4.61
C GLY A 604 -24.77 -13.99 -6.02
N THR A 605 -25.55 -13.04 -6.56
CA THR A 605 -26.11 -13.14 -7.92
C THR A 605 -25.91 -11.83 -8.67
N MET A 606 -25.39 -11.91 -9.89
CA MET A 606 -25.34 -10.80 -10.85
C MET A 606 -26.46 -10.97 -11.89
N SER A 607 -27.12 -9.88 -12.28
CA SER A 607 -28.20 -9.92 -13.27
C SER A 607 -27.82 -9.19 -14.55
N VAL A 608 -28.15 -9.77 -15.71
CA VAL A 608 -27.94 -9.22 -17.05
C VAL A 608 -29.29 -9.18 -17.77
N ALA A 609 -29.78 -7.97 -18.05
CA ALA A 609 -31.04 -7.77 -18.74
C ALA A 609 -30.95 -8.16 -20.23
N GLY A 610 -29.82 -7.84 -20.88
CA GLY A 610 -29.50 -8.23 -22.25
C GLY A 610 -28.99 -9.67 -22.39
N ASN A 611 -28.17 -9.89 -23.42
CA ASN A 611 -27.54 -11.17 -23.69
C ASN A 611 -26.18 -11.30 -22.99
N TYR A 612 -25.80 -12.53 -22.66
CA TYR A 612 -24.47 -12.88 -22.20
C TYR A 612 -23.70 -13.58 -23.31
N SER A 613 -22.47 -13.15 -23.60
CA SER A 613 -21.56 -13.83 -24.49
C SER A 613 -20.21 -14.00 -23.82
N GLN A 614 -19.70 -15.23 -23.80
CA GLN A 614 -18.35 -15.52 -23.34
C GLN A 614 -17.59 -16.28 -24.42
N THR A 615 -16.54 -15.68 -24.95
CA THR A 615 -15.65 -16.30 -25.96
C THR A 615 -14.22 -16.23 -25.44
N GLY A 616 -13.75 -17.30 -24.81
CA GLY A 616 -12.53 -17.30 -24.00
C GLY A 616 -12.79 -16.90 -22.54
N GLY A 617 -11.73 -16.55 -21.81
CA GLY A 617 -11.84 -16.14 -20.41
C GLY A 617 -12.38 -17.21 -19.46
N THR A 618 -12.71 -16.79 -18.24
CA THR A 618 -13.11 -17.68 -17.14
C THR A 618 -14.35 -17.15 -16.43
N TYR A 619 -15.32 -18.03 -16.18
CA TYR A 619 -16.38 -17.82 -15.18
C TYR A 619 -15.90 -18.41 -13.86
N GLN A 620 -15.70 -17.59 -12.83
CA GLN A 620 -15.37 -18.05 -11.49
C GLN A 620 -16.62 -18.06 -10.63
N ALA A 621 -16.84 -19.18 -9.94
CA ALA A 621 -17.97 -19.38 -9.05
C ALA A 621 -17.50 -19.78 -7.66
N GLU A 622 -17.91 -19.03 -6.65
CA GLU A 622 -17.81 -19.48 -5.27
C GLU A 622 -19.01 -20.38 -4.96
N VAL A 623 -18.79 -21.42 -4.17
CA VAL A 623 -19.83 -22.37 -3.77
C VAL A 623 -19.65 -22.76 -2.32
N ASN A 624 -20.73 -23.16 -1.65
CA ASN A 624 -20.65 -23.62 -0.27
C ASN A 624 -21.31 -24.98 -0.06
N ALA A 625 -21.05 -25.57 1.12
CA ALA A 625 -21.60 -26.87 1.52
C ALA A 625 -23.13 -26.88 1.66
N SER A 626 -23.76 -25.70 1.81
CA SER A 626 -25.22 -25.53 1.89
C SER A 626 -25.93 -25.59 0.54
N GLY A 627 -25.20 -25.80 -0.57
CA GLY A 627 -25.77 -25.87 -1.92
C GLY A 627 -25.99 -24.51 -2.57
N GLN A 628 -25.40 -23.44 -2.03
CA GLN A 628 -25.45 -22.10 -2.62
C GLN A 628 -24.23 -21.90 -3.53
N SER A 629 -24.41 -21.17 -4.62
CA SER A 629 -23.36 -20.80 -5.56
C SER A 629 -23.54 -19.38 -6.04
N ASP A 630 -22.43 -18.75 -6.41
CA ASP A 630 -22.50 -17.56 -7.23
C ASP A 630 -23.21 -17.85 -8.53
N ARG A 631 -24.05 -16.89 -8.93
CA ARG A 631 -24.97 -17.07 -10.05
C ARG A 631 -24.99 -15.87 -10.98
N LEU A 632 -24.99 -16.15 -12.27
CA LEU A 632 -25.33 -15.19 -13.32
C LEU A 632 -26.75 -15.45 -13.82
N ASN A 633 -27.62 -14.46 -13.67
CA ASN A 633 -28.99 -14.47 -14.21
C ASN A 633 -29.07 -13.60 -15.45
N VAL A 634 -29.40 -14.21 -16.58
CA VAL A 634 -29.50 -13.55 -17.88
C VAL A 634 -30.95 -13.61 -18.34
N THR A 635 -31.52 -12.48 -18.70
CA THR A 635 -32.90 -12.43 -19.22
C THR A 635 -32.93 -12.69 -20.73
N GLY A 636 -31.89 -12.26 -21.45
CA GLY A 636 -31.64 -12.64 -22.84
C GLY A 636 -31.05 -14.05 -22.97
N THR A 637 -30.32 -14.26 -24.06
CA THR A 637 -29.61 -15.52 -24.36
C THR A 637 -28.23 -15.55 -23.70
N ALA A 638 -27.72 -16.75 -23.41
CA ALA A 638 -26.33 -16.97 -23.02
C ALA A 638 -25.60 -17.80 -24.08
N THR A 639 -24.56 -17.23 -24.68
CA THR A 639 -23.73 -17.88 -25.70
C THR A 639 -22.34 -18.16 -25.14
N ILE A 640 -21.99 -19.45 -25.04
CA ILE A 640 -20.70 -19.93 -24.54
C ILE A 640 -19.86 -20.38 -25.74
N GLY A 641 -18.97 -19.51 -26.19
CA GLY A 641 -18.05 -19.73 -27.30
C GLY A 641 -16.85 -20.61 -26.94
N ALA A 642 -16.04 -20.92 -27.95
CA ALA A 642 -14.85 -21.76 -27.80
C ALA A 642 -13.82 -21.13 -26.85
N GLY A 643 -13.12 -21.96 -26.08
CA GLY A 643 -12.04 -21.54 -25.17
C GLY A 643 -12.51 -21.00 -23.81
N SER A 644 -13.82 -20.86 -23.59
CA SER A 644 -14.40 -20.41 -22.32
C SER A 644 -14.28 -21.50 -21.23
N THR A 645 -13.88 -21.14 -20.01
CA THR A 645 -13.68 -22.10 -18.90
C THR A 645 -14.44 -21.71 -17.64
N VAL A 646 -14.62 -22.67 -16.72
CA VAL A 646 -15.16 -22.44 -15.38
C VAL A 646 -14.12 -22.77 -14.31
N SER A 647 -13.94 -21.89 -13.33
CA SER A 647 -13.16 -22.14 -12.13
C SER A 647 -14.05 -22.11 -10.90
N VAL A 648 -14.00 -23.13 -10.06
CA VAL A 648 -14.80 -23.22 -8.84
C VAL A 648 -13.92 -22.94 -7.63
N ALA A 649 -14.37 -22.04 -6.75
CA ALA A 649 -13.75 -21.71 -5.49
C ALA A 649 -14.66 -22.15 -4.32
N PRO A 650 -14.57 -23.41 -3.86
CA PRO A 650 -15.41 -23.88 -2.76
C PRO A 650 -15.00 -23.23 -1.44
N GLU A 651 -15.97 -22.71 -0.69
CA GLU A 651 -15.79 -22.24 0.69
C GLU A 651 -15.53 -23.42 1.63
N PRO A 652 -14.85 -23.20 2.78
CA PRO A 652 -14.68 -24.23 3.80
C PRO A 652 -16.01 -24.83 4.26
N GLY A 653 -16.11 -26.15 4.24
CA GLY A 653 -17.33 -26.85 4.66
C GLY A 653 -17.31 -28.34 4.31
N ILE A 654 -18.26 -29.08 4.89
CA ILE A 654 -18.45 -30.51 4.62
C ILE A 654 -19.44 -30.66 3.48
N TYR A 655 -18.92 -30.91 2.28
CA TYR A 655 -19.75 -31.08 1.09
C TYR A 655 -20.44 -32.45 1.10
N ALA A 656 -21.67 -32.48 0.60
CA ALA A 656 -22.34 -33.73 0.28
C ALA A 656 -21.51 -34.50 -0.76
N ALA A 657 -21.60 -35.85 -0.75
CA ALA A 657 -20.87 -36.70 -1.68
C ALA A 657 -21.07 -36.30 -3.15
N ARG A 658 -22.24 -35.74 -3.46
CA ARG A 658 -22.56 -35.10 -4.72
C ARG A 658 -23.46 -33.90 -4.48
N ALA A 659 -22.97 -32.69 -4.77
CA ALA A 659 -23.72 -31.45 -4.65
C ALA A 659 -23.94 -30.82 -6.04
N LYS A 660 -25.15 -30.31 -6.31
CA LYS A 660 -25.52 -29.67 -7.58
C LYS A 660 -25.82 -28.19 -7.36
N TYR A 661 -25.24 -27.34 -8.18
CA TYR A 661 -25.33 -25.87 -8.13
C TYR A 661 -25.78 -25.32 -9.48
N THR A 662 -26.46 -24.18 -9.48
CA THR A 662 -26.86 -23.46 -10.71
C THR A 662 -25.94 -22.25 -10.88
N LEU A 663 -25.02 -22.32 -11.83
CA LEU A 663 -24.05 -21.24 -12.07
C LEU A 663 -24.65 -20.16 -12.96
N LEU A 664 -25.34 -20.57 -14.03
CA LEU A 664 -25.89 -19.64 -15.00
C LEU A 664 -27.32 -20.04 -15.31
N ASN A 665 -28.20 -19.03 -15.37
CA ASN A 665 -29.54 -19.16 -15.91
C ASN A 665 -29.75 -18.11 -17.01
N ALA A 666 -30.34 -18.50 -18.13
CA ALA A 666 -30.66 -17.64 -19.25
C ALA A 666 -32.10 -17.89 -19.73
N THR A 667 -33.01 -16.93 -19.54
CA THR A 667 -34.42 -17.06 -19.94
C THR A 667 -34.56 -17.20 -21.46
N GLY A 668 -33.73 -16.51 -22.24
CA GLY A 668 -33.67 -16.65 -23.70
C GLY A 668 -33.00 -17.94 -24.18
N GLY A 669 -32.41 -18.74 -23.28
CA GLY A 669 -31.78 -20.02 -23.56
C GLY A 669 -30.24 -19.98 -23.54
N VAL A 670 -29.63 -21.15 -23.36
CA VAL A 670 -28.17 -21.35 -23.36
C VAL A 670 -27.75 -22.04 -24.65
N SER A 671 -26.70 -21.53 -25.30
CA SER A 671 -26.07 -22.15 -26.47
C SER A 671 -24.56 -22.29 -26.29
N GLY A 672 -23.98 -23.39 -26.80
CA GLY A 672 -22.58 -23.73 -26.59
C GLY A 672 -22.30 -24.39 -25.24
N ALA A 673 -21.02 -24.62 -24.93
CA ALA A 673 -20.58 -25.27 -23.70
C ALA A 673 -19.19 -24.79 -23.29
N TYR A 674 -18.89 -24.85 -21.99
CA TYR A 674 -17.56 -24.53 -21.47
C TYR A 674 -16.58 -25.65 -21.84
N ALA A 675 -15.35 -25.27 -22.20
CA ALA A 675 -14.31 -26.20 -22.63
C ALA A 675 -13.80 -27.09 -21.48
N SER A 676 -13.72 -26.53 -20.27
CA SER A 676 -13.29 -27.25 -19.07
C SER A 676 -13.84 -26.60 -17.80
N VAL A 677 -13.86 -27.40 -16.73
CA VAL A 677 -14.13 -26.93 -15.36
C VAL A 677 -13.04 -27.44 -14.43
N SER A 678 -12.57 -26.58 -13.52
CA SER A 678 -11.60 -26.94 -12.48
C SER A 678 -12.07 -26.46 -11.11
N SER A 679 -11.64 -27.17 -10.06
CA SER A 679 -11.90 -26.81 -8.66
C SER A 679 -10.58 -26.43 -8.00
N LEU A 680 -10.58 -25.39 -7.16
CA LEU A 680 -9.43 -25.04 -6.35
C LEU A 680 -9.14 -26.05 -5.22
N LEU A 681 -10.09 -26.95 -4.93
CA LEU A 681 -9.91 -28.07 -4.00
C LEU A 681 -9.82 -29.40 -4.78
N PRO A 682 -8.73 -30.18 -4.61
CA PRO A 682 -8.42 -31.33 -5.46
C PRO A 682 -9.33 -32.54 -5.22
N PHE A 683 -10.03 -32.58 -4.08
CA PHE A 683 -10.90 -33.69 -3.70
C PHE A 683 -12.39 -33.42 -3.95
N LEU A 684 -12.70 -32.31 -4.63
CA LEU A 684 -14.02 -31.97 -5.15
C LEU A 684 -13.95 -31.95 -6.67
N GLN A 685 -14.29 -33.07 -7.29
CA GLN A 685 -14.27 -33.26 -8.74
C GLN A 685 -15.44 -32.50 -9.38
N PRO A 686 -15.17 -31.46 -10.19
CA PRO A 686 -16.23 -30.70 -10.81
C PRO A 686 -16.65 -31.32 -12.16
N SER A 687 -17.93 -31.25 -12.46
CA SER A 687 -18.48 -31.55 -13.77
C SER A 687 -19.61 -30.59 -14.11
N LEU A 688 -19.82 -30.33 -15.40
CA LEU A 688 -20.87 -29.43 -15.88
C LEU A 688 -21.99 -30.23 -16.56
N SER A 689 -23.22 -29.77 -16.39
CA SER A 689 -24.38 -30.28 -17.12
C SER A 689 -25.29 -29.13 -17.54
N TYR A 690 -26.08 -29.33 -18.58
CA TYR A 690 -26.84 -28.27 -19.25
C TYR A 690 -28.28 -28.71 -19.47
N ASP A 691 -29.21 -27.77 -19.37
CA ASP A 691 -30.54 -27.87 -19.96
C ASP A 691 -30.77 -26.70 -20.93
N ALA A 692 -32.01 -26.48 -21.39
CA ALA A 692 -32.34 -25.42 -22.33
C ALA A 692 -31.98 -24.00 -21.82
N ASN A 693 -31.97 -23.78 -20.51
CA ASN A 693 -31.86 -22.48 -19.88
C ASN A 693 -30.76 -22.37 -18.81
N ASN A 694 -30.14 -23.47 -18.38
CA ASN A 694 -29.26 -23.49 -17.22
C ASN A 694 -27.92 -24.18 -17.49
N VAL A 695 -26.87 -23.65 -16.85
CA VAL A 695 -25.60 -24.33 -16.64
C VAL A 695 -25.50 -24.74 -15.18
N TYR A 696 -25.38 -26.04 -14.95
CA TYR A 696 -25.23 -26.62 -13.64
C TYR A 696 -23.81 -27.09 -13.40
N LEU A 697 -23.30 -26.83 -12.19
CA LEU A 697 -22.10 -27.46 -11.66
C LEU A 697 -22.50 -28.63 -10.75
N THR A 698 -21.84 -29.76 -10.91
CA THR A 698 -21.87 -30.85 -9.93
C THR A 698 -20.48 -30.98 -9.33
N LEU A 699 -20.37 -30.87 -8.00
CA LEU A 699 -19.18 -31.25 -7.27
C LEU A 699 -19.38 -32.65 -6.69
N GLN A 700 -18.46 -33.55 -7.02
CA GLN A 700 -18.42 -34.90 -6.47
C GLN A 700 -17.18 -35.06 -5.59
N VAL A 701 -17.35 -35.58 -4.38
CA VAL A 701 -16.22 -35.93 -3.53
C VAL A 701 -15.45 -37.10 -4.16
N GLY A 702 -14.15 -36.93 -4.37
CA GLY A 702 -13.28 -37.95 -4.97
C GLY A 702 -11.98 -37.38 -5.56
N GLY A 703 -11.19 -38.23 -6.22
CA GLY A 703 -9.85 -37.90 -6.70
C GLY A 703 -8.75 -38.18 -5.67
N PHE A 704 -9.06 -38.93 -4.60
CA PHE A 704 -8.10 -39.29 -3.58
C PHE A 704 -6.98 -40.18 -4.14
N ALA A 705 -7.33 -41.18 -4.95
CA ALA A 705 -6.33 -42.04 -5.61
C ALA A 705 -5.48 -41.26 -6.62
N GLN A 706 -6.09 -40.33 -7.36
CA GLN A 706 -5.39 -39.50 -8.34
C GLN A 706 -4.37 -38.56 -7.68
N ALA A 707 -4.66 -38.05 -6.48
CA ALA A 707 -3.76 -37.18 -5.75
C ALA A 707 -2.65 -37.93 -4.99
N ALA A 708 -2.64 -39.28 -5.02
CA ALA A 708 -1.66 -40.08 -4.30
C ALA A 708 -0.24 -39.96 -4.87
N LEU A 709 0.75 -39.94 -3.98
CA LEU A 709 2.19 -40.00 -4.34
C LEU A 709 2.78 -41.39 -4.12
N THR A 710 2.10 -42.23 -3.33
CA THR A 710 2.56 -43.58 -2.97
C THR A 710 1.54 -44.65 -3.36
N PRO A 711 1.95 -45.89 -3.66
CA PRO A 711 1.02 -47.01 -3.87
C PRO A 711 0.08 -47.23 -2.68
N ASN A 712 0.56 -47.03 -1.44
CA ASN A 712 -0.26 -47.16 -0.24
C ASN A 712 -1.34 -46.08 -0.16
N GLN A 713 -0.99 -44.82 -0.47
CA GLN A 713 -1.96 -43.73 -0.58
C GLN A 713 -2.96 -43.99 -1.70
N ALA A 714 -2.52 -44.52 -2.85
CA ALA A 714 -3.41 -44.85 -3.97
C ALA A 714 -4.40 -45.96 -3.60
N ALA A 715 -3.96 -46.99 -2.86
CA ALA A 715 -4.82 -48.06 -2.37
C ALA A 715 -5.90 -47.54 -1.40
N VAL A 716 -5.52 -46.68 -0.45
CA VAL A 716 -6.46 -46.01 0.47
C VAL A 716 -7.38 -45.07 -0.30
N GLY A 717 -6.82 -44.25 -1.19
CA GLY A 717 -7.54 -43.28 -2.00
C GLY A 717 -8.58 -43.95 -2.90
N ALA A 718 -8.27 -45.12 -3.46
CA ALA A 718 -9.22 -45.88 -4.29
C ALA A 718 -10.43 -46.35 -3.47
N VAL A 719 -10.24 -46.71 -2.20
CA VAL A 719 -11.36 -47.05 -1.30
C VAL A 719 -12.18 -45.81 -0.95
N LEU A 720 -11.53 -44.68 -0.64
CA LEU A 720 -12.24 -43.42 -0.40
C LEU A 720 -13.06 -43.01 -1.63
N ASP A 721 -12.49 -43.07 -2.83
CA ASP A 721 -13.15 -42.75 -4.09
C ASP A 721 -14.34 -43.69 -4.37
N ALA A 722 -14.17 -45.00 -4.16
CA ALA A 722 -15.21 -45.99 -4.42
C ALA A 722 -16.39 -45.92 -3.44
N THR A 723 -16.16 -45.40 -2.24
CA THR A 723 -17.14 -45.45 -1.14
C THR A 723 -17.72 -44.08 -0.78
N ALA A 724 -17.14 -42.98 -1.29
CA ALA A 724 -17.59 -41.62 -1.02
C ALA A 724 -19.09 -41.42 -1.29
N ALA A 725 -19.61 -41.98 -2.38
CA ALA A 725 -21.02 -41.85 -2.78
C ALA A 725 -22.00 -42.61 -1.86
N THR A 726 -21.53 -43.63 -1.16
CA THR A 726 -22.35 -44.49 -0.28
C THR A 726 -22.02 -44.30 1.20
N ALA A 727 -21.14 -43.36 1.54
CA ALA A 727 -20.73 -43.08 2.91
C ALA A 727 -21.93 -42.59 3.73
N THR A 728 -22.08 -43.08 4.95
CA THR A 728 -23.15 -42.70 5.89
C THR A 728 -22.59 -42.45 7.28
N GLY A 729 -23.37 -41.75 8.13
CA GLY A 729 -23.00 -41.47 9.53
C GLY A 729 -21.63 -40.81 9.69
N ASP A 730 -20.84 -41.30 10.64
CA ASP A 730 -19.48 -40.80 10.93
C ASP A 730 -18.54 -40.87 9.71
N TYR A 731 -18.67 -41.90 8.87
CA TYR A 731 -17.81 -42.08 7.71
C TYR A 731 -18.03 -40.99 6.66
N ALA A 732 -19.30 -40.57 6.45
CA ALA A 732 -19.62 -39.46 5.57
C ALA A 732 -19.01 -38.14 6.05
N THR A 733 -19.03 -37.87 7.36
CA THR A 733 -18.39 -36.69 7.96
C THR A 733 -16.87 -36.69 7.71
N VAL A 734 -16.22 -37.85 7.86
CA VAL A 734 -14.79 -38.02 7.60
C VAL A 734 -14.46 -37.77 6.13
N VAL A 735 -15.18 -38.42 5.21
CA VAL A 735 -14.95 -38.27 3.76
C VAL A 735 -15.22 -36.83 3.29
N GLY A 736 -16.26 -36.18 3.80
CA GLY A 736 -16.55 -34.78 3.49
C GLY A 736 -15.52 -33.80 4.05
N ALA A 737 -14.96 -34.06 5.24
CA ALA A 737 -13.84 -33.27 5.77
C ALA A 737 -12.58 -33.43 4.89
N LEU A 738 -12.25 -34.66 4.52
CA LEU A 738 -11.14 -34.97 3.59
C LEU A 738 -11.31 -34.24 2.25
N ALA A 739 -12.53 -34.09 1.75
CA ALA A 739 -12.83 -33.42 0.49
C ALA A 739 -12.43 -31.93 0.47
N SER A 740 -12.33 -31.30 1.64
CA SER A 740 -11.99 -29.88 1.79
C SER A 740 -10.49 -29.61 2.00
N LEU A 741 -9.66 -30.65 2.03
CA LEU A 741 -8.23 -30.54 2.28
C LEU A 741 -7.43 -30.14 1.03
N SER A 742 -6.26 -29.54 1.24
CA SER A 742 -5.25 -29.42 0.19
C SER A 742 -4.70 -30.80 -0.20
N ALA A 743 -4.08 -30.90 -1.37
CA ALA A 743 -3.50 -32.16 -1.85
C ALA A 743 -2.48 -32.74 -0.83
N GLN A 744 -1.59 -31.91 -0.28
CA GLN A 744 -0.59 -32.37 0.70
C GLN A 744 -1.23 -32.86 2.01
N GLN A 745 -2.26 -32.15 2.49
CA GLN A 745 -2.99 -32.54 3.69
C GLN A 745 -3.70 -33.88 3.47
N GLY A 746 -4.39 -34.05 2.34
CA GLY A 746 -5.05 -35.31 2.00
C GLY A 746 -4.08 -36.49 1.89
N GLN A 747 -2.92 -36.29 1.26
CA GLN A 747 -1.85 -37.31 1.17
C GLN A 747 -1.35 -37.76 2.55
N ALA A 748 -1.12 -36.81 3.46
CA ALA A 748 -0.68 -37.12 4.82
C ALA A 748 -1.75 -37.91 5.60
N VAL A 749 -3.03 -37.53 5.46
CA VAL A 749 -4.13 -38.25 6.11
C VAL A 749 -4.30 -39.65 5.52
N MET A 750 -4.25 -39.81 4.19
CA MET A 750 -4.29 -41.13 3.54
C MET A 750 -3.19 -42.06 4.04
N ASN A 751 -1.99 -41.53 4.32
CA ASN A 751 -0.94 -42.29 4.97
C ASN A 751 -1.33 -42.70 6.40
N ALA A 752 -1.77 -41.75 7.23
CA ALA A 752 -2.12 -41.99 8.63
C ALA A 752 -3.30 -42.96 8.85
N ILE A 753 -4.23 -43.02 7.89
CA ILE A 753 -5.38 -43.95 7.94
C ILE A 753 -5.10 -45.30 7.27
N SER A 754 -3.91 -45.50 6.69
CA SER A 754 -3.51 -46.79 6.12
C SER A 754 -3.16 -47.82 7.20
N GLY A 755 -3.05 -49.10 6.81
CA GLY A 755 -2.66 -50.21 7.69
C GLY A 755 -1.16 -50.54 7.70
N GLN A 756 -0.34 -49.74 7.01
CA GLN A 756 1.07 -50.06 6.74
C GLN A 756 1.89 -50.36 8.01
N ASN A 757 1.63 -49.68 9.12
CA ASN A 757 2.35 -49.85 10.38
C ASN A 757 2.25 -51.27 10.98
N TYR A 758 1.21 -52.04 10.65
CA TYR A 758 1.06 -53.42 11.13
C TYR A 758 2.06 -54.41 10.53
N SER A 759 2.59 -54.12 9.33
CA SER A 759 3.67 -54.92 8.71
C SER A 759 4.93 -54.96 9.58
N GLY A 760 5.10 -53.97 10.46
CA GLY A 760 6.20 -53.90 11.40
C GLY A 760 6.25 -55.11 12.32
N PHE A 761 5.10 -55.62 12.79
CA PHE A 761 5.05 -56.80 13.67
C PHE A 761 5.68 -58.02 13.00
N SER A 762 5.37 -58.26 11.74
CA SER A 762 6.01 -59.34 10.98
C SER A 762 7.53 -59.20 10.98
N SER A 763 8.06 -57.98 10.83
CA SER A 763 9.51 -57.72 10.75
C SER A 763 10.18 -57.87 12.10
N SER A 764 9.62 -57.25 13.13
CA SER A 764 10.15 -57.32 14.48
C SER A 764 10.05 -58.73 15.07
N MET A 765 9.02 -59.52 14.73
CA MET A 765 8.90 -60.92 15.17
C MET A 765 10.00 -61.81 14.54
N VAL A 766 10.26 -61.71 13.23
CA VAL A 766 11.37 -62.44 12.59
C VAL A 766 12.69 -62.08 13.27
N GLN A 767 12.95 -60.78 13.48
CA GLN A 767 14.18 -60.30 14.11
C GLN A 767 14.30 -60.70 15.59
N GLY A 768 13.18 -60.72 16.33
CA GLY A 768 13.11 -61.20 17.71
C GLY A 768 13.44 -62.69 17.85
N ILE A 769 12.96 -63.52 16.92
CA ILE A 769 13.33 -64.93 16.85
C ILE A 769 14.80 -65.09 16.47
N GLN A 770 15.34 -64.29 15.56
CA GLN A 770 16.78 -64.33 15.23
C GLN A 770 17.68 -64.00 16.44
N LEU A 771 17.27 -63.03 17.27
CA LEU A 771 17.92 -62.74 18.55
C LEU A 771 17.86 -63.94 19.52
N PHE A 772 16.75 -64.69 19.54
CA PHE A 772 16.64 -65.89 20.36
C PHE A 772 17.53 -67.01 19.83
N LEU A 773 17.52 -67.27 18.52
CA LEU A 773 18.30 -68.31 17.84
C LEU A 773 19.82 -68.09 17.98
N SER A 774 20.31 -66.86 17.86
CA SER A 774 21.73 -66.53 18.02
C SER A 774 22.26 -66.77 19.44
N ASN A 775 21.39 -66.66 20.46
CA ASN A 775 21.73 -67.04 21.82
C ASN A 775 22.01 -68.55 21.96
N PHE A 776 21.28 -69.43 21.23
CA PHE A 776 21.48 -70.88 21.30
C PHE A 776 22.78 -71.37 20.67
N ALA A 777 23.12 -70.86 19.49
CA ALA A 777 24.25 -71.38 18.69
C ALA A 777 25.57 -71.42 19.49
N GLY A 778 25.79 -70.49 20.43
CA GLY A 778 26.96 -70.54 21.29
C GLY A 778 26.78 -71.26 22.64
N GLN A 779 25.55 -71.52 23.13
CA GLN A 779 25.32 -72.32 24.35
C GLN A 779 25.42 -73.83 24.07
N ALA A 780 25.12 -74.19 22.81
CA ALA A 780 25.19 -75.53 22.27
C ALA A 780 26.61 -76.14 22.36
N GLY A 781 27.68 -75.33 22.32
CA GLY A 781 29.07 -75.82 22.42
C GLY A 781 29.71 -76.18 21.07
N GLY A 782 28.98 -76.00 19.97
CA GLY A 782 29.47 -76.13 18.59
C GLY A 782 30.50 -75.04 18.22
N GLY A 783 31.50 -75.40 17.41
CA GLY A 783 32.53 -74.47 16.94
C GLY A 783 33.67 -74.21 17.93
N GLY A 784 33.99 -75.20 18.77
CA GLY A 784 35.12 -75.18 19.71
C GLY A 784 34.73 -74.60 21.06
N SER A 785 34.48 -75.48 22.03
CA SER A 785 34.65 -75.14 23.44
C SER A 785 36.11 -74.72 23.63
N LEU A 786 36.32 -73.51 24.12
CA LEU A 786 37.65 -72.96 24.45
C LEU A 786 38.10 -73.35 25.87
N GLY A 787 37.34 -74.23 26.54
CA GLY A 787 37.75 -74.97 27.73
C GLY A 787 37.53 -76.46 27.48
N GLY A 788 38.62 -77.23 27.39
CA GLY A 788 38.55 -78.68 27.26
C GLY A 788 39.55 -79.34 26.31
N SER A 789 40.76 -78.81 26.14
CA SER A 789 41.89 -79.59 25.62
C SER A 789 42.47 -80.49 26.73
N THR A 790 41.69 -81.44 27.25
CA THR A 790 42.23 -82.59 28.03
C THR A 790 42.70 -83.73 27.11
N ARG A 791 43.07 -83.43 25.86
CA ARG A 791 43.44 -84.44 24.85
C ARG A 791 44.79 -84.20 24.16
N VAL A 792 45.68 -83.33 24.67
CA VAL A 792 47.08 -83.21 24.16
C VAL A 792 48.11 -82.96 25.26
N ALA A 793 47.93 -83.55 26.45
CA ALA A 793 49.00 -83.68 27.46
C ALA A 793 48.98 -85.04 28.15
N LEU A 794 48.51 -86.08 27.44
CA LEU A 794 48.42 -87.45 27.94
C LEU A 794 48.92 -88.46 26.88
N ALA A 795 49.99 -88.10 26.18
CA ALA A 795 50.72 -89.01 25.27
C ALA A 795 52.21 -89.17 25.64
N GLU A 796 52.72 -88.44 26.63
CA GLU A 796 53.97 -88.77 27.32
C GLU A 796 53.75 -88.59 28.83
N ALA A 797 54.08 -89.64 29.60
CA ALA A 797 53.87 -89.83 31.04
C ALA A 797 52.45 -90.29 31.45
N CYS A 798 52.23 -91.61 31.47
CA CYS A 798 51.15 -92.22 32.25
C CYS A 798 51.62 -93.55 32.84
N ASP A 799 52.17 -93.48 34.05
CA ASP A 799 52.14 -94.55 35.04
C ASP A 799 51.53 -93.91 36.30
N VAL A 800 50.50 -94.57 36.87
CA VAL A 800 49.77 -94.23 38.11
C VAL A 800 48.58 -93.24 37.99
N ALA A 801 47.37 -93.82 38.04
CA ALA A 801 46.06 -93.28 38.45
C ALA A 801 45.74 -91.80 38.13
N CYS A 802 45.12 -91.56 36.97
CA CYS A 802 44.30 -90.36 36.78
C CYS A 802 42.86 -90.67 37.18
N ASP A 803 42.35 -89.95 38.18
CA ASP A 803 40.91 -89.75 38.33
C ASP A 803 40.36 -89.21 37.01
N THR A 804 39.66 -90.07 36.26
CA THR A 804 38.89 -89.63 35.10
C THR A 804 37.68 -88.87 35.64
N ALA A 805 37.80 -87.54 35.77
CA ALA A 805 36.64 -86.70 36.02
C ALA A 805 35.60 -86.99 34.91
N ALA A 806 34.47 -87.60 35.30
CA ALA A 806 33.38 -87.84 34.37
C ALA A 806 32.93 -86.49 33.76
N PRO A 807 32.65 -86.42 32.45
CA PRO A 807 32.22 -85.18 31.83
C PRO A 807 30.91 -84.71 32.48
N ALA A 808 30.79 -83.41 32.75
CA ALA A 808 29.57 -82.80 33.27
C ALA A 808 28.37 -83.18 32.40
N LEU A 809 27.45 -83.93 32.99
CA LEU A 809 26.31 -84.53 32.29
C LEU A 809 25.20 -83.51 32.12
N TRP A 810 25.08 -82.54 33.00
CA TRP A 810 24.04 -81.52 32.97
C TRP A 810 24.62 -80.13 32.80
N GLY A 811 23.86 -79.25 32.15
CA GLY A 811 24.19 -77.85 31.99
C GLY A 811 22.93 -76.99 32.09
N ALA A 812 23.04 -75.86 32.76
CA ALA A 812 22.01 -74.84 32.81
C ALA A 812 22.59 -73.49 32.40
N TRP A 813 21.82 -72.67 31.71
CA TRP A 813 22.24 -71.32 31.35
C TRP A 813 21.08 -70.33 31.44
N GLY A 814 21.42 -69.07 31.67
CA GLY A 814 20.47 -67.97 31.70
C GLY A 814 21.14 -66.66 31.30
N GLY A 815 20.42 -65.79 30.60
CA GLY A 815 20.99 -64.52 30.14
C GLY A 815 19.94 -63.50 29.71
N ALA A 816 20.36 -62.25 29.70
CA ALA A 816 19.60 -61.12 29.16
C ALA A 816 19.82 -61.01 27.64
N LEU A 817 18.76 -60.64 26.94
CA LEU A 817 18.71 -60.43 25.49
C LEU A 817 18.41 -58.96 25.21
N GLY A 818 19.13 -58.36 24.26
CA GLY A 818 18.87 -57.01 23.76
C GLY A 818 18.96 -56.98 22.25
N GLY A 819 18.06 -56.26 21.60
CA GLY A 819 18.01 -56.12 20.16
C GLY A 819 17.60 -54.71 19.77
N LEU A 820 18.22 -54.15 18.73
CA LEU A 820 17.77 -52.91 18.11
C LEU A 820 18.05 -52.96 16.62
N GLY A 821 17.22 -52.31 15.82
CA GLY A 821 17.43 -52.28 14.38
C GLY A 821 16.53 -51.30 13.65
N THR A 822 16.92 -51.01 12.42
CA THR A 822 16.12 -50.23 11.48
C THR A 822 16.09 -50.95 10.14
N ILE A 823 14.89 -51.10 9.59
CA ILE A 823 14.68 -51.43 8.18
C ILE A 823 14.41 -50.10 7.48
N SER A 824 15.39 -49.64 6.71
CA SER A 824 15.35 -48.36 6.03
C SER A 824 14.40 -48.42 4.84
N ASN A 825 13.70 -47.32 4.58
CA ASN A 825 12.88 -47.26 3.38
C ASN A 825 13.72 -47.13 2.09
N GLY A 826 15.03 -46.85 2.16
CA GLY A 826 15.91 -46.84 0.98
C GLY A 826 15.47 -45.89 -0.13
N GLY A 827 14.67 -44.85 0.18
CA GLY A 827 14.03 -43.96 -0.80
C GLY A 827 12.72 -44.49 -1.41
N SER A 828 12.22 -45.62 -0.94
CA SER A 828 10.89 -46.14 -1.28
C SER A 828 9.78 -45.33 -0.61
N ASN A 829 8.57 -45.44 -1.17
CA ASN A 829 7.37 -44.75 -0.75
C ASN A 829 6.70 -45.34 0.52
N SER A 830 7.49 -45.98 1.40
CA SER A 830 7.07 -46.62 2.64
C SER A 830 7.80 -45.99 3.85
N GLY A 831 7.21 -46.03 5.04
CA GLY A 831 7.85 -45.58 6.27
C GLY A 831 8.91 -46.57 6.75
N ALA A 832 10.09 -46.06 7.12
CA ALA A 832 11.15 -46.87 7.74
C ALA A 832 10.66 -47.46 9.07
N LEU A 833 10.98 -48.73 9.33
CA LEU A 833 10.63 -49.41 10.58
C LEU A 833 11.82 -49.36 11.52
N THR A 834 11.63 -48.84 12.72
CA THR A 834 12.61 -48.94 13.80
C THR A 834 12.03 -49.77 14.93
N TYR A 835 12.84 -50.65 15.51
CA TYR A 835 12.42 -51.49 16.62
C TYR A 835 13.53 -51.66 17.65
N ASN A 836 13.12 -51.95 18.88
CA ASN A 836 13.97 -52.44 19.94
C ASN A 836 13.29 -53.61 20.64
N VAL A 837 14.09 -54.54 21.14
CA VAL A 837 13.66 -55.75 21.84
C VAL A 837 14.54 -55.90 23.06
N SER A 838 13.94 -56.25 24.19
CA SER A 838 14.65 -56.62 25.41
C SER A 838 14.01 -57.87 25.98
N GLY A 839 14.77 -58.69 26.69
CA GLY A 839 14.23 -59.92 27.22
C GLY A 839 15.23 -60.73 28.01
N PHE A 840 14.83 -61.96 28.31
CA PHE A 840 15.66 -62.95 28.97
C PHE A 840 15.33 -64.33 28.43
N ALA A 841 16.34 -65.20 28.47
CA ALA A 841 16.20 -66.59 28.10
C ALA A 841 17.01 -67.47 29.05
N GLY A 842 16.56 -68.72 29.20
CA GLY A 842 17.29 -69.74 29.94
C GLY A 842 16.99 -71.12 29.41
N GLY A 843 17.90 -72.04 29.67
CA GLY A 843 17.80 -73.41 29.20
C GLY A 843 18.49 -74.41 30.11
N LEU A 844 18.09 -75.67 29.93
CA LEU A 844 18.65 -76.85 30.60
C LEU A 844 18.99 -77.88 29.53
N ASP A 845 20.21 -78.42 29.58
CA ASP A 845 20.70 -79.43 28.67
C ASP A 845 21.39 -80.59 29.37
N ARG A 846 21.41 -81.73 28.68
CA ARG A 846 22.07 -82.95 29.13
C ARG A 846 22.94 -83.54 28.02
N LEU A 847 24.12 -84.02 28.37
CA LEU A 847 24.93 -84.90 27.51
C LEU A 847 24.29 -86.29 27.51
N VAL A 848 23.74 -86.70 26.36
CA VAL A 848 22.98 -87.95 26.22
C VAL A 848 23.76 -89.06 25.52
N ALA A 849 24.78 -88.69 24.74
CA ALA A 849 25.76 -89.58 24.15
C ALA A 849 27.11 -88.84 24.02
N PRO A 850 28.24 -89.52 23.79
CA PRO A 850 29.51 -88.85 23.51
C PRO A 850 29.33 -87.82 22.39
N GLY A 851 29.66 -86.56 22.69
CA GLY A 851 29.52 -85.45 21.74
C GLY A 851 28.10 -84.94 21.50
N LEU A 852 27.04 -85.62 21.96
CA LEU A 852 25.64 -85.22 21.74
C LEU A 852 24.99 -84.66 23.01
N ARG A 853 24.64 -83.38 22.97
CA ARG A 853 23.93 -82.66 24.02
C ARG A 853 22.55 -82.25 23.54
N VAL A 854 21.53 -82.52 24.34
CA VAL A 854 20.14 -82.17 24.04
C VAL A 854 19.57 -81.35 25.18
N GLY A 855 18.84 -80.29 24.87
CA GLY A 855 18.25 -79.40 25.86
C GLY A 855 16.95 -78.76 25.43
N ALA A 856 16.34 -78.09 26.40
CA ALA A 856 15.15 -77.28 26.21
C ALA A 856 15.39 -75.88 26.78
N ALA A 857 14.71 -74.89 26.23
CA ALA A 857 14.81 -73.52 26.68
C ALA A 857 13.50 -72.77 26.56
N VAL A 858 13.41 -71.73 27.37
CA VAL A 858 12.29 -70.80 27.40
C VAL A 858 12.82 -69.37 27.39
N GLY A 859 12.03 -68.46 26.85
CA GLY A 859 12.38 -67.05 26.81
C GLY A 859 11.16 -66.15 26.82
N TYR A 860 11.39 -64.93 27.27
CA TYR A 860 10.45 -63.82 27.19
C TYR A 860 11.13 -62.63 26.55
N GLN A 861 10.43 -61.97 25.63
CA GLN A 861 10.88 -60.75 24.97
C GLN A 861 9.76 -59.71 24.98
N ASN A 862 10.12 -58.47 25.30
CA ASN A 862 9.28 -57.29 25.09
C ASN A 862 9.94 -56.42 24.03
N GLY A 863 9.19 -56.02 23.01
CA GLY A 863 9.70 -55.16 21.95
C GLY A 863 8.77 -54.01 21.62
N ASN A 864 9.36 -52.85 21.34
CA ASN A 864 8.68 -51.67 20.84
C ASN A 864 9.08 -51.41 19.39
N GLN A 865 8.14 -50.90 18.59
CA GLN A 865 8.38 -50.55 17.19
C GLN A 865 7.60 -49.30 16.79
N TRP A 866 8.14 -48.55 15.85
CA TRP A 866 7.45 -47.40 15.22
C TRP A 866 7.86 -47.28 13.76
N VAL A 867 6.99 -46.64 12.98
CA VAL A 867 7.16 -46.50 11.53
C VAL A 867 7.18 -45.02 11.17
N GLY A 868 8.21 -44.60 10.43
CA GLY A 868 8.33 -43.22 9.95
C GLY A 868 7.09 -42.78 9.15
N GLY A 869 6.60 -41.57 9.37
CA GLY A 869 5.38 -41.06 8.73
C GLY A 869 4.06 -41.45 9.42
N PHE A 870 4.11 -42.20 10.52
CA PHE A 870 2.96 -42.50 11.37
C PHE A 870 3.15 -41.92 12.78
N SER A 871 2.08 -41.35 13.34
CA SER A 871 2.05 -40.95 14.75
C SER A 871 1.51 -42.09 15.59
N GLY A 872 2.39 -42.93 16.14
CA GLY A 872 1.99 -44.12 16.91
C GLY A 872 3.15 -45.11 17.11
N SER A 873 2.92 -46.12 17.94
CA SER A 873 3.88 -47.20 18.15
C SER A 873 3.17 -48.52 18.45
N GLY A 874 3.90 -49.61 18.19
CA GLY A 874 3.48 -50.96 18.53
C GLY A 874 4.34 -51.57 19.62
N ASN A 875 3.75 -52.42 20.45
CA ASN A 875 4.42 -53.25 21.44
C ASN A 875 4.12 -54.73 21.17
N SER A 876 5.10 -55.60 21.38
CA SER A 876 4.96 -57.05 21.33
C SER A 876 5.52 -57.68 22.58
N ASN A 877 4.74 -58.56 23.23
CA ASN A 877 5.20 -59.44 24.30
C ASN A 877 5.24 -60.87 23.79
N THR A 878 6.44 -61.43 23.65
CA THR A 878 6.69 -62.72 23.04
C THR A 878 7.14 -63.72 24.10
N PHE A 879 6.40 -64.82 24.24
CA PHE A 879 6.79 -66.00 25.02
C PHE A 879 7.21 -67.08 24.05
N GLN A 880 8.36 -67.70 24.29
CA GLN A 880 8.92 -68.68 23.37
C GLN A 880 9.56 -69.85 24.10
N ALA A 881 9.48 -71.01 23.48
CA ALA A 881 10.09 -72.25 23.95
C ALA A 881 10.68 -73.02 22.78
N GLY A 882 11.80 -73.70 23.01
CA GLY A 882 12.49 -74.45 21.98
C GLY A 882 13.25 -75.65 22.52
N LEU A 883 13.43 -76.63 21.65
CA LEU A 883 14.32 -77.77 21.86
C LEU A 883 15.57 -77.56 21.02
N TYR A 884 16.74 -77.83 21.60
CA TYR A 884 18.02 -77.71 20.92
C TYR A 884 18.86 -78.97 21.09
N ALA A 885 19.66 -79.24 20.08
CA ALA A 885 20.65 -80.31 20.07
C ALA A 885 21.98 -79.77 19.55
N ASN A 886 23.06 -80.26 20.14
CA ASN A 886 24.43 -80.03 19.71
C ASN A 886 25.12 -81.37 19.54
N TYR A 887 25.82 -81.54 18.43
CA TYR A 887 26.70 -82.66 18.20
C TYR A 887 28.10 -82.14 17.87
N GLY A 888 29.12 -82.65 18.57
CA GLY A 888 30.52 -82.34 18.30
C GLY A 888 31.38 -83.61 18.33
N ASP A 889 32.16 -83.81 17.27
CA ASP A 889 33.14 -84.90 17.17
C ASP A 889 34.42 -84.40 16.50
N GLY A 890 35.48 -84.23 17.30
CA GLY A 890 36.74 -83.63 16.87
C GLY A 890 36.54 -82.24 16.23
N PRO A 891 36.96 -82.03 14.97
CA PRO A 891 36.82 -80.75 14.27
C PRO A 891 35.40 -80.46 13.78
N LEU A 892 34.50 -81.45 13.73
CA LEU A 892 33.15 -81.30 13.22
C LEU A 892 32.18 -80.89 14.32
N TYR A 893 31.28 -79.94 14.02
CA TYR A 893 30.11 -79.69 14.85
C TYR A 893 28.83 -79.51 14.02
N ALA A 894 27.70 -79.81 14.65
CA ALA A 894 26.36 -79.49 14.17
C ALA A 894 25.47 -79.04 15.33
N ASP A 895 24.73 -77.95 15.10
CA ASP A 895 23.75 -77.39 16.02
C ASP A 895 22.37 -77.41 15.35
N ALA A 896 21.34 -77.77 16.11
CA ALA A 896 19.96 -77.72 15.65
C ALA A 896 19.05 -77.17 16.74
N VAL A 897 18.07 -76.36 16.35
CA VAL A 897 17.03 -75.86 17.25
C VAL A 897 15.69 -75.82 16.50
N VAL A 898 14.62 -76.16 17.20
CA VAL A 898 13.24 -76.00 16.75
C VAL A 898 12.42 -75.45 17.90
N GLY A 899 11.53 -74.50 17.61
CA GLY A 899 10.77 -73.83 18.65
C GLY A 899 9.45 -73.26 18.19
N TYR A 900 8.70 -72.86 19.20
CA TYR A 900 7.41 -72.19 19.09
C TYR A 900 7.45 -70.88 19.88
N ALA A 901 6.80 -69.85 19.37
CA ALA A 901 6.56 -68.62 20.10
C ALA A 901 5.13 -68.11 19.92
N TYR A 902 4.63 -67.45 20.95
CA TYR A 902 3.39 -66.69 20.90
C TYR A 902 3.69 -65.22 21.22
N SER A 903 3.29 -64.31 20.34
CA SER A 903 3.38 -62.86 20.57
C SER A 903 2.01 -62.25 20.78
N ALA A 904 1.85 -61.50 21.88
CA ALA A 904 0.74 -60.59 22.08
C ALA A 904 1.13 -59.19 21.58
N ASN A 905 0.53 -58.77 20.47
CA ASN A 905 0.84 -57.55 19.73
C ASN A 905 -0.22 -56.48 20.01
N GLN A 906 0.22 -55.27 20.32
CA GLN A 906 -0.62 -54.11 20.55
C GLN A 906 -0.12 -52.94 19.72
N MET A 907 -1.00 -52.22 19.04
CA MET A 907 -0.68 -51.05 18.23
C MET A 907 -1.63 -49.91 18.58
N TRP A 908 -1.10 -48.70 18.68
CA TRP A 908 -1.93 -47.50 18.64
C TRP A 908 -1.43 -46.56 17.56
N ARG A 909 -2.38 -45.93 16.86
CA ARG A 909 -2.11 -44.90 15.86
C ARG A 909 -3.02 -43.70 16.10
N SER A 910 -2.43 -42.52 16.14
CA SER A 910 -3.13 -41.24 16.23
C SER A 910 -3.44 -40.73 14.83
N ILE A 911 -4.71 -40.38 14.62
CA ILE A 911 -5.25 -39.91 13.35
C ILE A 911 -5.74 -38.48 13.56
N ALA A 912 -5.12 -37.54 12.85
CA ALA A 912 -5.55 -36.15 12.84
C ALA A 912 -6.03 -35.79 11.42
N ILE A 913 -7.28 -35.34 11.32
CA ILE A 913 -7.86 -34.82 10.08
C ILE A 913 -8.22 -33.37 10.36
N PRO A 914 -7.65 -32.39 9.63
CA PRO A 914 -8.02 -30.99 9.82
C PRO A 914 -9.54 -30.79 9.74
N GLY A 915 -10.09 -30.02 10.68
CA GLY A 915 -11.54 -29.81 10.80
C GLY A 915 -12.29 -30.85 11.66
N LEU A 916 -11.64 -31.93 12.09
CA LEU A 916 -12.22 -32.93 12.99
C LEU A 916 -11.40 -33.10 14.28
N ALA A 917 -12.03 -33.60 15.33
CA ALA A 917 -11.33 -33.96 16.57
C ALA A 917 -10.33 -35.12 16.30
N PRO A 918 -9.10 -35.06 16.83
CA PRO A 918 -8.14 -36.16 16.72
C PRO A 918 -8.70 -37.45 17.32
N ARG A 919 -8.36 -38.58 16.69
CA ARG A 919 -8.79 -39.92 17.10
C ARG A 919 -7.60 -40.82 17.31
N THR A 920 -7.75 -41.83 18.15
CA THR A 920 -6.73 -42.88 18.34
C THR A 920 -7.34 -44.23 18.07
N ALA A 921 -6.76 -44.97 17.12
CA ALA A 921 -7.14 -46.36 16.87
C ALA A 921 -6.23 -47.29 17.67
N TYR A 922 -6.82 -48.29 18.33
CA TYR A 922 -6.15 -49.30 19.15
C TYR A 922 -6.39 -50.69 18.56
N GLY A 923 -5.32 -51.37 18.16
CA GLY A 923 -5.33 -52.75 17.66
C GLY A 923 -4.70 -53.71 18.64
N LEU A 924 -5.35 -54.86 18.86
CA LEU A 924 -4.86 -55.96 19.70
C LEU A 924 -4.92 -57.25 18.90
N THR A 925 -3.82 -57.98 18.81
CA THR A 925 -3.76 -59.26 18.08
C THR A 925 -2.73 -60.20 18.67
N GLY A 926 -2.90 -61.50 18.39
CA GLY A 926 -1.96 -62.55 18.76
C GLY A 926 -1.28 -63.13 17.53
N ALA A 927 -0.04 -63.60 17.66
CA ALA A 927 0.68 -64.26 16.58
C ALA A 927 1.33 -65.57 17.05
N ASN A 928 1.06 -66.65 16.32
CA ASN A 928 1.65 -67.97 16.54
C ASN A 928 2.85 -68.15 15.60
N GLN A 929 3.99 -68.59 16.12
CA GLN A 929 5.25 -68.63 15.39
C GLN A 929 5.92 -69.99 15.57
N VAL A 930 6.41 -70.55 14.46
CA VAL A 930 7.22 -71.77 14.43
C VAL A 930 8.52 -71.45 13.74
N TYR A 931 9.64 -71.83 14.35
CA TYR A 931 10.95 -71.51 13.83
C TYR A 931 11.94 -72.64 14.08
N GLY A 932 13.01 -72.65 13.30
CA GLY A 932 14.11 -73.57 13.49
C GLY A 932 15.38 -73.11 12.79
N GLN A 933 16.49 -73.69 13.22
CA GLN A 933 17.80 -73.44 12.66
C GLN A 933 18.62 -74.72 12.70
N VAL A 934 19.44 -74.93 11.67
CA VAL A 934 20.52 -75.91 11.66
C VAL A 934 21.81 -75.20 11.24
N GLU A 935 22.89 -75.43 11.97
CA GLU A 935 24.23 -74.94 11.64
C GLU A 935 25.22 -76.10 11.68
N GLY A 936 26.17 -76.12 10.76
CA GLY A 936 27.30 -77.04 10.83
C GLY A 936 28.59 -76.36 10.42
N GLY A 937 29.71 -76.83 10.95
CA GLY A 937 31.02 -76.31 10.58
C GLY A 937 32.16 -77.26 10.91
N TYR A 938 33.33 -76.96 10.34
CA TYR A 938 34.54 -77.77 10.45
C TYR A 938 35.72 -76.90 10.90
N ARG A 939 36.33 -77.23 12.03
CA ARG A 939 37.42 -76.47 12.65
C ARG A 939 38.77 -76.83 12.03
N PHE A 940 39.55 -75.81 11.71
CA PHE A 940 40.95 -75.89 11.33
C PHE A 940 41.79 -75.17 12.39
N ASP A 941 42.65 -75.93 13.09
CA ASP A 941 43.58 -75.36 14.06
C ASP A 941 44.75 -74.66 13.37
N LEU A 942 45.06 -73.44 13.79
CA LEU A 942 46.15 -72.61 13.26
C LEU A 942 47.37 -72.59 14.20
N GLY A 943 47.19 -72.94 15.48
CA GLY A 943 48.26 -73.02 16.48
C GLY A 943 48.73 -71.65 17.02
N GLY A 944 49.87 -71.64 17.74
CA GLY A 944 50.49 -70.42 18.30
C GLY A 944 50.13 -70.13 19.76
N LEU A 945 50.61 -68.99 20.29
CA LEU A 945 50.48 -68.59 21.71
C LEU A 945 49.03 -68.39 22.19
N ALA A 946 48.07 -68.25 21.26
CA ALA A 946 46.66 -67.98 21.55
C ALA A 946 45.70 -69.10 21.10
N GLU A 947 46.22 -70.30 20.78
CA GLU A 947 45.42 -71.45 20.32
C GLU A 947 44.43 -71.10 19.19
N ALA A 948 44.92 -70.33 18.21
CA ALA A 948 44.07 -69.79 17.15
C ALA A 948 43.48 -70.90 16.27
N PHE A 949 42.23 -70.72 15.84
CA PHE A 949 41.55 -71.61 14.90
C PHE A 949 40.59 -70.85 13.98
N VAL A 950 40.28 -71.44 12.83
CA VAL A 950 39.23 -70.96 11.91
C VAL A 950 38.22 -72.06 11.65
N THR A 951 36.94 -71.71 11.64
CA THR A 951 35.83 -72.65 11.45
C THR A 951 34.87 -72.10 10.39
N PRO A 952 35.00 -72.52 9.12
CA PRO A 952 33.94 -72.33 8.13
C PRO A 952 32.64 -72.99 8.60
N PHE A 953 31.52 -72.32 8.38
CA PHE A 953 30.19 -72.80 8.76
C PHE A 953 29.15 -72.51 7.67
N ALA A 954 28.09 -73.31 7.69
CA ALA A 954 26.85 -73.06 6.96
C ALA A 954 25.66 -73.16 7.92
N ARG A 955 24.77 -72.18 7.86
CA ARG A 955 23.56 -72.09 8.68
C ARG A 955 22.33 -72.00 7.77
N LEU A 956 21.29 -72.76 8.07
CA LEU A 956 19.96 -72.64 7.48
C LEU A 956 18.97 -72.30 8.61
N GLN A 957 18.16 -71.27 8.41
CA GLN A 957 17.14 -70.80 9.35
C GLN A 957 15.79 -70.74 8.65
N ALA A 958 14.75 -71.20 9.32
CA ALA A 958 13.38 -71.15 8.84
C ALA A 958 12.46 -70.56 9.91
N TYR A 959 11.50 -69.76 9.47
CA TYR A 959 10.49 -69.13 10.31
C TYR A 959 9.16 -69.08 9.57
N THR A 960 8.07 -69.40 10.27
CA THR A 960 6.71 -69.06 9.84
C THR A 960 5.94 -68.50 11.03
N GLY A 961 5.26 -67.38 10.81
CA GLY A 961 4.48 -66.68 11.83
C GLY A 961 3.13 -66.27 11.28
N THR A 962 2.07 -66.62 11.99
CA THR A 962 0.70 -66.26 11.61
C THR A 962 0.08 -65.35 12.67
N GLN A 963 -0.16 -64.09 12.29
CA GLN A 963 -0.85 -63.09 13.09
C GLN A 963 -2.36 -63.16 12.82
N ASN A 964 -3.14 -63.28 13.88
CA ASN A 964 -4.59 -63.40 13.83
C ASN A 964 -5.24 -62.14 13.24
N ALA A 965 -6.38 -62.30 12.56
CA ALA A 965 -7.23 -61.18 12.17
C ALA A 965 -7.77 -60.46 13.42
N PHE A 966 -7.94 -59.14 13.33
CA PHE A 966 -8.46 -58.33 14.43
C PHE A 966 -9.12 -57.05 13.88
N THR A 967 -9.88 -56.35 14.72
CA THR A 967 -10.45 -55.05 14.37
C THR A 967 -10.04 -54.03 15.42
N GLU A 968 -9.63 -52.86 14.97
CA GLU A 968 -9.26 -51.75 15.85
C GLU A 968 -10.49 -51.16 16.58
N THR A 969 -10.23 -50.46 17.67
CA THR A 969 -11.22 -49.71 18.44
C THR A 969 -10.77 -48.26 18.66
N GLY A 970 -11.69 -47.35 19.01
CA GLY A 970 -11.37 -45.97 19.39
C GLY A 970 -11.44 -44.90 18.28
N ALA A 971 -11.29 -45.25 17.00
CA ALA A 971 -11.30 -44.29 15.88
C ALA A 971 -12.63 -44.22 15.07
N GLY A 972 -13.67 -44.93 15.50
CA GLY A 972 -14.97 -44.93 14.85
C GLY A 972 -14.93 -45.54 13.45
N SER A 973 -15.45 -44.83 12.45
CA SER A 973 -15.47 -45.29 11.04
C SER A 973 -14.07 -45.54 10.45
N LEU A 974 -13.02 -44.96 11.05
CA LEU A 974 -11.63 -45.10 10.64
C LEU A 974 -10.90 -46.28 11.29
N ASN A 975 -11.55 -47.05 12.18
CA ASN A 975 -11.00 -48.31 12.69
C ASN A 975 -10.74 -49.25 11.50
N LEU A 976 -9.59 -49.94 11.51
CA LEU A 976 -9.27 -50.95 10.52
C LEU A 976 -9.71 -52.33 11.01
N SER A 977 -10.40 -53.08 10.15
CA SER A 977 -10.52 -54.53 10.26
C SER A 977 -9.37 -55.13 9.46
N VAL A 978 -8.38 -55.70 10.15
CA VAL A 978 -7.14 -56.21 9.55
C VAL A 978 -7.25 -57.72 9.40
N ALA A 979 -7.03 -58.20 8.17
CA ALA A 979 -7.06 -59.63 7.87
C ALA A 979 -5.87 -60.37 8.50
N GLN A 980 -6.02 -61.69 8.66
CA GLN A 980 -4.95 -62.57 9.11
C GLN A 980 -3.73 -62.49 8.16
N GLN A 981 -2.53 -62.50 8.72
CA GLN A 981 -1.28 -62.37 7.98
C GLN A 981 -0.31 -63.48 8.33
N THR A 982 0.23 -64.15 7.31
CA THR A 982 1.29 -65.15 7.48
C THR A 982 2.59 -64.60 6.90
N THR A 983 3.65 -64.63 7.71
CA THR A 983 5.00 -64.20 7.35
C THR A 983 5.91 -65.42 7.34
N ASN A 984 6.66 -65.60 6.26
CA ASN A 984 7.64 -66.66 6.14
C ASN A 984 9.03 -66.05 5.98
N SER A 985 10.05 -66.71 6.53
CA SER A 985 11.45 -66.39 6.30
C SER A 985 12.22 -67.70 6.16
N LEU A 986 13.07 -67.76 5.14
CA LEU A 986 13.97 -68.87 4.89
C LEU A 986 15.32 -68.26 4.55
N ARG A 987 16.29 -68.46 5.42
CA ARG A 987 17.57 -67.75 5.37
C ARG A 987 18.74 -68.71 5.43
N THR A 988 19.75 -68.45 4.60
CA THR A 988 21.06 -69.11 4.70
C THR A 988 22.10 -68.11 5.20
N VAL A 989 23.02 -68.56 6.05
CA VAL A 989 24.23 -67.80 6.42
C VAL A 989 25.46 -68.67 6.16
N LEU A 990 26.33 -68.23 5.25
CA LEU A 990 27.60 -68.89 4.94
C LEU A 990 28.73 -68.01 5.44
N GLY A 991 29.70 -68.57 6.16
CA GLY A 991 30.78 -67.76 6.70
C GLY A 991 31.89 -68.54 7.35
N ALA A 992 32.75 -67.81 8.04
CA ALA A 992 33.83 -68.37 8.84
C ALA A 992 33.92 -67.66 10.19
N GLN A 993 34.35 -68.41 11.19
CA GLN A 993 34.60 -67.89 12.53
C GLN A 993 36.07 -68.08 12.90
N LEU A 994 36.73 -67.01 13.30
CA LEU A 994 38.06 -67.02 13.90
C LEU A 994 37.91 -67.08 15.42
N GLY A 995 38.64 -67.96 16.10
CA GLY A 995 38.65 -68.04 17.55
C GLY A 995 40.05 -68.21 18.12
N GLY A 996 40.19 -67.85 19.40
CA GLY A 996 41.42 -68.03 20.17
C GLY A 996 41.19 -67.84 21.67
N SER A 997 42.15 -68.28 22.49
CA SER A 997 42.18 -68.08 23.94
C SER A 997 43.31 -67.13 24.32
N MET A 998 43.06 -66.25 25.29
CA MET A 998 44.10 -65.37 25.86
C MET A 998 44.19 -65.55 27.37
N ASP A 999 45.41 -65.66 27.87
CA ASP A 999 45.65 -65.62 29.31
C ASP A 999 45.55 -64.17 29.78
N LEU A 1000 44.63 -63.93 30.72
CA LEU A 1000 44.39 -62.61 31.31
C LEU A 1000 45.00 -62.49 32.71
N GLY A 1001 45.77 -63.48 33.17
CA GLY A 1001 46.38 -63.50 34.50
C GLY A 1001 45.41 -63.76 35.65
N TRP A 1002 44.20 -64.26 35.36
CA TRP A 1002 43.20 -64.70 36.34
C TRP A 1002 42.70 -66.09 35.97
N ARG A 1003 42.30 -66.87 36.98
CA ARG A 1003 41.80 -68.26 36.98
C ARG A 1003 41.91 -69.05 35.65
N ASP A 1004 41.10 -68.72 34.65
CA ASP A 1004 41.04 -69.39 33.34
C ASP A 1004 41.16 -68.39 32.18
N ARG A 1005 41.57 -68.88 31.00
CA ARG A 1005 41.77 -68.06 29.79
C ARG A 1005 40.46 -67.47 29.27
N LEU A 1006 40.51 -66.24 28.77
CA LEU A 1006 39.40 -65.62 28.04
C LEU A 1006 39.34 -66.18 26.62
N ALA A 1007 38.23 -66.84 26.33
CA ALA A 1007 37.86 -67.32 25.02
C ALA A 1007 37.24 -66.20 24.18
N MET A 1008 37.80 -65.89 23.00
CA MET A 1008 37.24 -64.90 22.08
C MET A 1008 36.96 -65.50 20.70
N LYS A 1009 35.86 -65.06 20.08
CA LYS A 1009 35.43 -65.47 18.74
C LYS A 1009 34.98 -64.25 17.93
N VAL A 1010 35.42 -64.18 16.68
CA VAL A 1010 34.96 -63.23 15.67
C VAL A 1010 34.37 -64.02 14.51
N ARG A 1011 33.14 -63.68 14.11
CA ARG A 1011 32.38 -64.37 13.06
C ARG A 1011 32.09 -63.40 11.94
N LEU A 1012 32.33 -63.82 10.70
CA LEU A 1012 31.94 -63.08 9.51
C LEU A 1012 31.15 -64.01 8.59
N GLY A 1013 29.99 -63.57 8.11
CA GLY A 1013 29.18 -64.35 7.18
C GLY A 1013 28.41 -63.49 6.18
N TRP A 1014 28.08 -64.07 5.05
CA TRP A 1014 27.08 -63.56 4.12
C TRP A 1014 25.76 -64.28 4.38
N SER A 1015 24.68 -63.52 4.41
CA SER A 1015 23.34 -64.06 4.57
C SER A 1015 22.41 -63.73 3.42
N HIS A 1016 21.53 -64.67 3.07
CA HIS A 1016 20.54 -64.51 2.00
C HIS A 1016 19.14 -64.95 2.45
N GLU A 1017 18.13 -64.11 2.24
CA GLU A 1017 16.70 -64.37 2.49
C GLU A 1017 15.96 -64.76 1.20
N TYR A 1018 15.32 -65.93 1.20
CA TYR A 1018 14.64 -66.51 0.04
C TYR A 1018 13.12 -66.24 0.02
N ALA A 1019 12.48 -65.97 1.15
CA ALA A 1019 11.02 -65.77 1.22
C ALA A 1019 10.59 -64.37 0.74
N ASP A 1020 9.29 -64.13 0.57
CA ASP A 1020 8.77 -62.81 0.21
C ASP A 1020 8.96 -61.80 1.35
N THR A 1021 9.60 -60.66 1.05
CA THR A 1021 9.91 -59.60 2.01
C THR A 1021 8.90 -58.45 1.98
N ALA A 1022 7.94 -58.44 1.05
CA ALA A 1022 7.00 -57.33 0.85
C ALA A 1022 5.98 -57.13 1.99
N ARG A 1023 5.71 -58.18 2.78
CA ARG A 1023 4.90 -58.15 4.02
C ARG A 1023 3.59 -57.33 3.89
N PRO A 1024 2.65 -57.74 3.03
CA PRO A 1024 1.40 -57.01 2.78
C PRO A 1024 0.46 -57.00 4.00
N VAL A 1025 -0.23 -55.88 4.19
CA VAL A 1025 -1.30 -55.69 5.16
C VAL A 1025 -2.61 -55.40 4.43
N THR A 1026 -3.52 -56.37 4.45
CA THR A 1026 -4.89 -56.20 3.93
C THR A 1026 -5.84 -55.81 5.06
N ALA A 1027 -6.58 -54.72 4.85
CA ALA A 1027 -7.55 -54.21 5.81
C ALA A 1027 -8.76 -53.56 5.12
N SER A 1028 -9.83 -53.31 5.87
CA SER A 1028 -10.96 -52.46 5.45
C SER A 1028 -11.31 -51.46 6.54
N PHE A 1029 -11.84 -50.29 6.19
CA PHE A 1029 -12.38 -49.36 7.18
C PHE A 1029 -13.67 -49.91 7.80
N ALA A 1030 -13.89 -49.69 9.09
CA ALA A 1030 -15.16 -50.01 9.75
C ALA A 1030 -16.35 -49.25 9.11
N GLY A 1031 -16.11 -48.04 8.59
CA GLY A 1031 -17.08 -47.27 7.81
C GLY A 1031 -17.31 -47.76 6.36
N ALA A 1032 -16.43 -48.63 5.86
CA ALA A 1032 -16.51 -49.20 4.51
C ALA A 1032 -16.06 -50.68 4.49
N PRO A 1033 -16.79 -51.57 5.19
CA PRO A 1033 -16.33 -52.95 5.43
C PRO A 1033 -16.27 -53.82 4.16
N ALA A 1034 -17.01 -53.46 3.10
CA ALA A 1034 -17.02 -54.19 1.83
C ALA A 1034 -15.91 -53.77 0.85
N ALA A 1035 -15.07 -52.80 1.21
CA ALA A 1035 -14.02 -52.24 0.36
C ALA A 1035 -12.63 -52.48 0.99
N PRO A 1036 -12.07 -53.70 0.87
CA PRO A 1036 -10.73 -53.98 1.38
C PRO A 1036 -9.65 -53.31 0.52
N PHE A 1037 -8.54 -52.96 1.15
CA PHE A 1037 -7.34 -52.46 0.51
C PHE A 1037 -6.10 -53.11 1.11
N THR A 1038 -5.03 -53.20 0.32
CA THR A 1038 -3.74 -53.75 0.74
C THR A 1038 -2.68 -52.65 0.73
N THR A 1039 -1.94 -52.56 1.83
CA THR A 1039 -0.83 -51.62 2.01
C THR A 1039 0.44 -52.40 2.36
N TYR A 1040 1.59 -51.85 2.02
CA TYR A 1040 2.87 -52.53 2.18
C TYR A 1040 3.75 -51.81 3.18
N GLY A 1041 4.43 -52.62 4.00
CA GLY A 1041 5.51 -52.19 4.86
C GLY A 1041 6.80 -51.89 4.10
N VAL A 1042 7.81 -51.46 4.85
CA VAL A 1042 9.19 -51.52 4.35
C VAL A 1042 9.63 -52.98 4.26
N ALA A 1043 10.18 -53.35 3.11
CA ALA A 1043 10.68 -54.69 2.84
C ALA A 1043 12.18 -54.78 3.20
N PRO A 1044 12.60 -55.71 4.08
CA PRO A 1044 14.03 -55.92 4.32
C PRO A 1044 14.75 -56.37 3.06
N GLN A 1045 16.02 -55.96 2.97
CA GLN A 1045 16.94 -56.40 1.94
C GLN A 1045 17.27 -57.90 2.07
N ARG A 1046 17.54 -58.56 0.94
CA ARG A 1046 17.76 -60.02 0.91
C ARG A 1046 19.16 -60.43 1.31
N ASP A 1047 20.16 -59.63 0.96
CA ASP A 1047 21.58 -59.95 1.10
C ASP A 1047 22.25 -59.11 2.17
N GLY A 1048 22.77 -59.75 3.21
CA GLY A 1048 23.36 -59.08 4.38
C GLY A 1048 24.75 -59.58 4.73
N VAL A 1049 25.52 -58.74 5.43
CA VAL A 1049 26.76 -59.12 6.10
C VAL A 1049 26.46 -59.32 7.58
N VAL A 1050 26.84 -60.48 8.11
CA VAL A 1050 26.73 -60.85 9.52
C VAL A 1050 28.09 -60.76 10.19
N LEU A 1051 28.19 -59.96 11.25
CA LEU A 1051 29.37 -59.81 12.10
C LEU A 1051 29.03 -60.27 13.52
N GLY A 1052 29.72 -61.30 14.00
CA GLY A 1052 29.56 -61.80 15.37
C GLY A 1052 30.82 -61.57 16.20
N LEU A 1053 30.64 -61.23 17.48
CA LEU A 1053 31.68 -61.19 18.50
C LEU A 1053 31.19 -61.99 19.70
N ALA A 1054 32.01 -62.89 20.23
CA ALA A 1054 31.69 -63.60 21.46
C ALA A 1054 32.91 -63.70 22.37
N ALA A 1055 32.67 -63.53 23.67
CA ALA A 1055 33.66 -63.69 24.73
C ALA A 1055 33.11 -64.62 25.81
N THR A 1056 33.92 -65.54 26.33
CA THR A 1056 33.51 -66.48 27.39
C THR A 1056 34.68 -66.80 28.30
N THR A 1057 34.43 -66.96 29.58
CA THR A 1057 35.47 -67.29 30.57
C THR A 1057 34.86 -67.99 31.77
N ALA A 1058 35.62 -68.87 32.42
CA ALA A 1058 35.19 -69.54 33.63
C ALA A 1058 35.41 -68.61 34.83
N VAL A 1059 34.39 -68.47 35.67
CA VAL A 1059 34.43 -67.66 36.91
C VAL A 1059 34.44 -68.55 38.16
N ALA A 1060 33.99 -69.80 38.03
CA ALA A 1060 34.12 -70.85 39.03
C ALA A 1060 34.28 -72.21 38.33
N GLU A 1061 34.58 -73.27 39.09
CA GLU A 1061 34.87 -74.61 38.57
C GLU A 1061 33.74 -75.16 37.69
N ALA A 1062 32.49 -74.86 38.06
CA ALA A 1062 31.30 -75.27 37.35
C ALA A 1062 30.59 -74.11 36.63
N MET A 1063 31.15 -72.89 36.59
CA MET A 1063 30.43 -71.70 36.13
C MET A 1063 31.24 -70.83 35.17
N SER A 1064 30.62 -70.42 34.07
CA SER A 1064 31.18 -69.49 33.09
C SER A 1064 30.25 -68.31 32.84
N VAL A 1065 30.84 -67.16 32.47
CA VAL A 1065 30.13 -65.98 32.00
C VAL A 1065 30.42 -65.78 30.52
N TYR A 1066 29.43 -65.29 29.78
CA TYR A 1066 29.57 -65.01 28.37
C TYR A 1066 28.91 -63.70 27.96
N VAL A 1067 29.49 -63.06 26.96
CA VAL A 1067 28.95 -61.89 26.29
C VAL A 1067 29.01 -62.12 24.79
N ARG A 1068 27.96 -61.71 24.07
CA ARG A 1068 27.85 -61.87 22.63
C ARG A 1068 27.23 -60.64 21.98
N TYR A 1069 27.68 -60.39 20.77
CA TYR A 1069 27.12 -59.44 19.84
C TYR A 1069 26.99 -60.11 18.48
N GLU A 1070 25.84 -59.97 17.83
CA GLU A 1070 25.64 -60.35 16.42
C GLU A 1070 24.98 -59.16 15.71
N GLY A 1071 25.71 -58.55 14.79
CA GLY A 1071 25.23 -57.47 13.95
C GLY A 1071 24.99 -57.96 12.53
N GLU A 1072 23.92 -57.52 11.92
CA GLU A 1072 23.60 -57.74 10.51
C GLU A 1072 23.40 -56.38 9.83
N VAL A 1073 24.10 -56.17 8.71
CA VAL A 1073 23.96 -54.97 7.88
C VAL A 1073 23.62 -55.40 6.46
N SER A 1074 22.53 -54.88 5.92
CA SER A 1074 22.03 -55.22 4.59
C SER A 1074 21.60 -53.93 3.87
N GLY A 1075 22.46 -53.41 3.00
CA GLY A 1075 22.25 -52.10 2.38
C GLY A 1075 22.20 -50.98 3.43
N GLN A 1076 21.02 -50.37 3.62
CA GLN A 1076 20.77 -49.37 4.65
C GLN A 1076 20.10 -49.95 5.91
N ASP A 1077 19.73 -51.23 5.89
CA ASP A 1077 19.14 -51.93 7.02
C ASP A 1077 20.23 -52.34 8.00
N ASN A 1078 19.89 -52.30 9.29
CA ASN A 1078 20.75 -52.82 10.34
C ASN A 1078 19.95 -53.50 11.43
N ALA A 1079 20.50 -54.57 11.97
CA ALA A 1079 20.00 -55.27 13.14
C ALA A 1079 21.18 -55.60 14.05
N HIS A 1080 21.03 -55.35 15.34
CA HIS A 1080 22.05 -55.57 16.36
C HIS A 1080 21.46 -56.39 17.48
N ALA A 1081 22.07 -57.53 17.77
CA ALA A 1081 21.70 -58.44 18.85
C ALA A 1081 22.82 -58.47 19.89
N PHE A 1082 22.45 -58.35 21.15
CA PHE A 1082 23.33 -58.38 22.32
C PHE A 1082 22.84 -59.45 23.29
N THR A 1083 23.77 -60.19 23.87
CA THR A 1083 23.46 -61.18 24.89
C THR A 1083 24.54 -61.19 25.96
N ALA A 1084 24.14 -61.27 27.22
CA ALA A 1084 25.04 -61.49 28.34
C ALA A 1084 24.41 -62.49 29.31
N GLY A 1085 25.18 -63.46 29.78
CA GLY A 1085 24.63 -64.48 30.66
C GLY A 1085 25.67 -65.36 31.34
N VAL A 1086 25.16 -66.36 32.04
CA VAL A 1086 25.92 -67.35 32.81
C VAL A 1086 25.57 -68.76 32.36
N ARG A 1087 26.54 -69.67 32.41
CA ARG A 1087 26.34 -71.10 32.17
C ARG A 1087 27.00 -71.91 33.28
N MET A 1088 26.26 -72.84 33.85
CA MET A 1088 26.71 -73.78 34.88
C MET A 1088 26.68 -75.22 34.35
N THR A 1089 27.68 -76.03 34.67
CA THR A 1089 27.77 -77.45 34.26
C THR A 1089 28.18 -78.35 35.41
N TRP A 1090 27.52 -79.50 35.60
CA TRP A 1090 27.80 -80.46 36.68
C TRP A 1090 27.55 -81.93 36.29
#